data_AF-A0A6A4WVH6-F1
#
_entry.id   AF-A0A6A4WVH6-F1
#
_cell.length_a   1.000
_cell.length_b   1.000
_cell.length_c   1.000
_cell.angle_alpha   90.00
_cell.angle_beta   90.00
_cell.angle_gamma   90.00
#
_symmetry.space_group_name_H-M   'P 1'
#
loop_
_entity.id
_entity.type
_entity.pdbx_description
1 polymer ?
#
loop_
_entity_poly.entity_id
_entity_poly.type
_entity_poly.pdbx_seq_one_letter_code
_entity_poly.pdbx_strand_id
1 'polypeptide(L)'
;MLLCKTLLRKGRHCCGLRLLRCAVTIVAVVALVMVLYSAYYLGQAHVIQAMRHQPPTVRVTCGAPPANGAASADDDARHRSAARLRLEPKVLLFLESQYSARAKELSTLLTASGIRYKIVTSAALPSFTAGGRGRYGALLFESYERYLAMDAWSRAIVDRYCTDFDVGIAAFMPAREESLHGATLPGSALGIHTNLALRDARLDPESPVLRMARAGETLWGAVPGEAHTVFVHNHTSYRPVMMAELGGPELAAGRLQGAPLTLVVQDCGYHDGIRRVLFGVSPMFWLSKLLLLDALSYLSHGRLAGDLERRILVDVDDIFVGKAGTRMKPADVEAMLASQERLRSLVPGFTFNLGFCGKMLHSGTDEEDAGDDALLAAADRFWWFPHIWSHKQPHTFADRTAIAEQMALNKAFAAKHGIPVLHQYAVAPHHSGVYPVSDQLYEAWREVWDVRQTSTEEYPHLYPAGQRRGFVYRGVRVLPRQTCGLFTHTIMIDEYPGGRQVLEDKIRGGELFQTIVTNPISVFMTHLSNYGNDRLALYAFESVVRFVQCWTRLRLQTEPPDRLADLYFQRFPEQRDPVWGNPCKDHRHLSLWRLAGNASVCDRFPKLLILGPQKTGSTALLSFLSLHPTLRASLPSPQTFEEVQFFNGDNYLRGIDWYLGFFPVPNSDSSVYLFEKSATYFDGDAVPKRVFALLPKAKLVDGERLRTDPVTELHRLQDFIQVSPRVNFTKLITYDA
;
A
#
# COMPACT_ATOMS: atom_id res chain seq x y z
N MET A 1 45.69 -42.11 -64.84
CA MET A 1 45.99 -42.53 -66.21
C MET A 1 44.84 -43.42 -66.68
N LEU A 2 44.32 -43.15 -67.89
CA LEU A 2 43.25 -43.85 -68.64
C LEU A 2 41.82 -43.72 -68.08
N LEU A 3 40.92 -42.89 -68.64
CA LEU A 3 40.26 -42.96 -69.98
C LEU A 3 39.69 -44.35 -70.32
N CYS A 4 38.36 -44.51 -70.18
CA CYS A 4 37.44 -44.93 -71.25
C CYS A 4 36.02 -45.09 -70.66
N LYS A 5 35.07 -44.19 -70.92
CA LYS A 5 34.16 -44.19 -72.09
C LYS A 5 33.37 -45.49 -72.25
N THR A 6 32.07 -45.37 -71.92
CA THR A 6 30.90 -45.86 -72.68
C THR A 6 30.77 -47.36 -72.99
N LEU A 7 29.73 -47.98 -72.41
CA LEU A 7 28.67 -48.76 -73.10
C LEU A 7 27.57 -49.12 -72.08
N LEU A 8 26.51 -48.29 -72.01
CA LEU A 8 25.13 -48.60 -72.45
C LEU A 8 24.43 -49.72 -71.64
N ARG A 9 23.48 -49.36 -70.76
CA ARG A 9 22.02 -49.22 -71.05
C ARG A 9 21.32 -50.55 -71.34
N LYS A 10 20.56 -51.02 -70.34
CA LYS A 10 19.11 -51.34 -70.36
C LYS A 10 18.81 -52.34 -69.23
N GLY A 11 17.93 -51.97 -68.29
CA GLY A 11 17.36 -52.96 -67.35
C GLY A 11 17.25 -52.60 -65.87
N ARG A 12 17.30 -51.33 -65.44
CA ARG A 12 17.17 -50.99 -63.99
C ARG A 12 16.25 -49.81 -63.65
N HIS A 13 15.26 -49.47 -64.48
CA HIS A 13 14.34 -48.36 -64.18
C HIS A 13 12.99 -48.75 -63.55
N CYS A 14 12.64 -50.05 -63.44
CA CYS A 14 11.39 -50.46 -62.79
C CYS A 14 11.50 -50.83 -61.30
N CYS A 15 12.70 -51.00 -60.74
CA CYS A 15 12.85 -51.43 -59.34
C CYS A 15 13.09 -50.27 -58.35
N GLY A 16 13.83 -49.23 -58.75
CA GLY A 16 14.18 -48.11 -57.86
C GLY A 16 13.00 -47.19 -57.50
N LEU A 17 12.04 -46.99 -58.41
CA LEU A 17 10.90 -46.10 -58.18
C LEU A 17 9.85 -46.68 -57.21
N ARG A 18 9.73 -48.02 -57.15
CA ARG A 18 8.86 -48.71 -56.18
C ARG A 18 9.48 -48.74 -54.78
N LEU A 19 10.80 -48.97 -54.68
CA LEU A 19 11.53 -48.93 -53.42
C LEU A 19 11.55 -47.53 -52.79
N LEU A 20 11.76 -46.47 -53.59
CA LEU A 20 11.72 -45.09 -53.09
C LEU A 20 10.32 -44.69 -52.61
N ARG A 21 9.26 -45.09 -53.35
CA ARG A 21 7.88 -44.87 -52.91
C ARG A 21 7.56 -45.60 -51.62
N CYS A 22 7.93 -46.88 -51.49
CA CYS A 22 7.76 -47.63 -50.25
C CYS A 22 8.51 -46.99 -49.06
N ALA A 23 9.76 -46.55 -49.26
CA ALA A 23 10.54 -45.90 -48.21
C ALA A 23 9.90 -44.58 -47.74
N VAL A 24 9.43 -43.75 -48.68
CA VAL A 24 8.74 -42.48 -48.35
C VAL A 24 7.42 -42.74 -47.64
N THR A 25 6.63 -43.74 -48.05
CA THR A 25 5.38 -44.10 -47.36
C THR A 25 5.65 -44.60 -45.94
N ILE A 26 6.69 -45.43 -45.74
CA ILE A 26 7.06 -45.92 -44.40
C ILE A 26 7.48 -44.76 -43.50
N VAL A 27 8.31 -43.84 -43.99
CA VAL A 27 8.72 -42.66 -43.21
C VAL A 27 7.53 -41.77 -42.86
N ALA A 28 6.60 -41.55 -43.81
CA ALA A 28 5.40 -40.77 -43.57
C ALA A 28 4.47 -41.43 -42.53
N VAL A 29 4.31 -42.76 -42.58
CA VAL A 29 3.51 -43.52 -41.60
C VAL A 29 4.17 -43.49 -40.23
N VAL A 30 5.49 -43.68 -40.13
CA VAL A 30 6.21 -43.60 -38.85
C VAL A 30 6.14 -42.19 -38.26
N ALA A 31 6.27 -41.15 -39.08
CA ALA A 31 6.11 -39.77 -38.63
C ALA A 31 4.68 -39.50 -38.12
N LEU A 32 3.66 -39.97 -38.84
CA LEU A 32 2.26 -39.85 -38.41
C LEU A 32 2.02 -40.60 -37.08
N VAL A 33 2.54 -41.81 -36.95
CA VAL A 33 2.43 -42.61 -35.72
C VAL A 33 3.18 -41.91 -34.56
N MET A 34 4.35 -41.33 -34.80
CA MET A 34 5.08 -40.57 -33.77
C MET A 34 4.35 -39.31 -33.34
N VAL A 35 3.70 -38.60 -34.27
CA VAL A 35 2.87 -37.42 -33.96
C VAL A 35 1.62 -37.83 -33.17
N LEU A 36 0.93 -38.89 -33.60
CA LEU A 36 -0.25 -39.42 -32.89
C LEU A 36 0.12 -39.97 -31.51
N TYR A 37 1.25 -40.65 -31.39
CA TYR A 37 1.79 -41.15 -30.12
C TYR A 37 2.18 -40.00 -29.19
N SER A 38 2.87 -38.99 -29.71
CA SER A 38 3.21 -37.79 -28.93
C SER A 38 1.96 -37.02 -28.51
N ALA A 39 0.98 -36.85 -29.38
CA ALA A 39 -0.30 -36.22 -29.06
C ALA A 39 -1.10 -37.03 -28.02
N TYR A 40 -1.08 -38.36 -28.11
CA TYR A 40 -1.70 -39.25 -27.12
C TYR A 40 -1.01 -39.15 -25.76
N TYR A 41 0.32 -39.15 -25.70
CA TYR A 41 1.06 -39.05 -24.44
C TYR A 41 1.05 -37.64 -23.83
N LEU A 42 1.09 -36.58 -24.64
CA LEU A 42 0.88 -35.20 -24.19
C LEU A 42 -0.56 -35.02 -23.67
N GLY A 43 -1.55 -35.59 -24.38
CA GLY A 43 -2.94 -35.63 -23.94
C GLY A 43 -3.11 -36.39 -22.63
N GLN A 44 -2.50 -37.57 -22.49
CA GLN A 44 -2.51 -38.31 -21.23
C GLN A 44 -1.75 -37.59 -20.11
N ALA A 45 -0.63 -36.92 -20.39
CA ALA A 45 0.11 -36.15 -19.39
C ALA A 45 -0.73 -34.98 -18.86
N HIS A 46 -1.40 -34.23 -19.76
CA HIS A 46 -2.34 -33.17 -19.37
C HIS A 46 -3.54 -33.71 -18.59
N VAL A 47 -4.12 -34.85 -19.00
CA VAL A 47 -5.24 -35.49 -18.30
C VAL A 47 -4.80 -36.03 -16.93
N ILE A 48 -3.62 -36.64 -16.81
CA ILE A 48 -3.08 -37.16 -15.54
C ILE A 48 -2.73 -36.01 -14.59
N GLN A 49 -2.20 -34.89 -15.12
CA GLN A 49 -1.91 -33.71 -14.32
C GLN A 49 -3.20 -33.03 -13.86
N ALA A 50 -4.22 -32.90 -14.71
CA ALA A 50 -5.54 -32.41 -14.35
C ALA A 50 -6.28 -33.34 -13.36
N MET A 51 -6.12 -34.66 -13.47
CA MET A 51 -6.68 -35.65 -12.54
C MET A 51 -5.99 -35.67 -11.17
N ARG A 52 -4.77 -35.11 -11.05
CA ARG A 52 -3.98 -35.06 -9.82
C ARG A 52 -3.92 -33.66 -9.19
N HIS A 53 -4.37 -32.63 -9.90
CA HIS A 53 -4.31 -31.26 -9.42
C HIS A 53 -5.35 -31.03 -8.34
N GLN A 54 -4.89 -30.77 -7.11
CA GLN A 54 -5.75 -30.45 -5.98
C GLN A 54 -5.52 -29.00 -5.57
N PRO A 55 -6.59 -28.24 -5.29
CA PRO A 55 -6.47 -26.90 -4.74
C PRO A 55 -5.58 -26.88 -3.49
N PRO A 56 -4.81 -25.79 -3.27
CA PRO A 56 -3.96 -25.66 -2.10
C PRO A 56 -4.77 -25.73 -0.79
N THR A 57 -4.25 -26.50 0.17
CA THR A 57 -4.87 -26.67 1.49
C THR A 57 -4.17 -25.82 2.53
N VAL A 58 -4.95 -25.21 3.43
CA VAL A 58 -4.43 -24.36 4.52
C VAL A 58 -3.59 -25.19 5.49
N ARG A 59 -2.29 -24.84 5.61
CA ARG A 59 -1.31 -25.54 6.47
C ARG A 59 -0.89 -24.77 7.73
N VAL A 60 -1.54 -23.64 8.01
CA VAL A 60 -1.24 -22.85 9.21
C VAL A 60 -1.94 -23.49 10.40
N THR A 61 -1.14 -23.96 11.36
CA THR A 61 -1.59 -24.49 12.66
C THR A 61 -0.84 -23.73 13.75
N CYS A 62 -1.55 -23.30 14.78
CA CYS A 62 -0.95 -22.72 15.98
C CYS A 62 -0.88 -23.80 17.06
N GLY A 63 0.18 -23.82 17.86
CA GLY A 63 0.19 -24.47 19.16
C GLY A 63 -0.96 -23.98 20.04
N ALA A 64 -1.43 -24.83 20.95
CA ALA A 64 -2.48 -24.46 21.88
C ALA A 64 -2.01 -23.22 22.68
N PRO A 65 -2.82 -22.15 22.79
CA PRO A 65 -2.47 -21.02 23.63
C PRO A 65 -2.25 -21.56 25.06
N PRO A 66 -1.20 -21.13 25.78
CA PRO A 66 -1.06 -21.47 27.18
C PRO A 66 -2.36 -21.08 27.90
N ALA A 67 -2.85 -21.92 28.82
CA ALA A 67 -4.18 -21.82 29.43
C ALA A 67 -4.52 -20.46 30.10
N ASN A 68 -3.55 -19.57 30.22
CA ASN A 68 -3.66 -18.21 30.77
C ASN A 68 -3.53 -17.07 29.72
N GLY A 69 -3.55 -17.37 28.42
CA GLY A 69 -3.18 -16.44 27.33
C GLY A 69 -4.31 -15.60 26.71
N ALA A 70 -5.40 -15.34 27.42
CA ALA A 70 -6.32 -14.29 26.98
C ALA A 70 -5.62 -12.93 27.19
N ALA A 71 -5.52 -12.11 26.14
CA ALA A 71 -5.02 -10.74 26.27
C ALA A 71 -5.91 -10.02 27.29
N SER A 72 -5.41 -9.87 28.51
CA SER A 72 -6.19 -9.27 29.58
C SER A 72 -6.11 -7.75 29.45
N ALA A 73 -7.08 -7.03 30.02
CA ALA A 73 -6.98 -5.58 30.18
C ALA A 73 -5.69 -5.16 30.92
N ASP A 74 -5.06 -6.09 31.64
CA ASP A 74 -3.80 -5.92 32.36
C ASP A 74 -2.60 -5.73 31.42
N ASP A 75 -2.56 -6.37 30.25
CA ASP A 75 -1.45 -6.24 29.30
C ASP A 75 -1.39 -4.84 28.68
N ASP A 76 -2.56 -4.29 28.37
CA ASP A 76 -2.69 -2.94 27.82
C ASP A 76 -2.42 -1.88 28.91
N ALA A 77 -2.68 -2.21 30.19
CA ALA A 77 -2.32 -1.39 31.34
C ALA A 77 -0.80 -1.41 31.62
N ARG A 78 -0.11 -2.55 31.41
CA ARG A 78 1.35 -2.68 31.59
C ARG A 78 2.16 -1.68 30.77
N HIS A 79 1.67 -1.32 29.59
CA HIS A 79 2.32 -0.31 28.77
C HIS A 79 1.96 1.11 29.21
N ARG A 80 0.90 1.37 29.98
CA ARG A 80 0.40 2.73 30.24
C ARG A 80 0.87 3.25 31.59
N SER A 81 1.60 4.36 31.57
CA SER A 81 1.93 5.12 32.78
C SER A 81 1.56 6.61 32.62
N ALA A 82 1.59 7.38 33.72
CA ALA A 82 1.35 8.82 33.69
C ALA A 82 2.40 9.59 32.86
N ALA A 83 3.60 9.03 32.66
CA ALA A 83 4.66 9.66 31.88
C ALA A 83 4.23 9.95 30.43
N ARG A 84 3.36 9.11 29.85
CA ARG A 84 2.85 9.28 28.47
C ARG A 84 2.18 10.64 28.22
N LEU A 85 1.60 11.26 29.25
CA LEU A 85 0.90 12.54 29.13
C LEU A 85 1.86 13.69 28.83
N ARG A 86 3.14 13.56 29.19
CA ARG A 86 4.18 14.54 28.92
C ARG A 86 4.76 14.43 27.51
N LEU A 87 4.34 13.43 26.72
CA LEU A 87 4.94 13.07 25.44
C LEU A 87 4.01 13.32 24.24
N GLU A 88 4.59 13.79 23.13
CA GLU A 88 3.94 13.77 21.83
C GLU A 88 4.00 12.36 21.19
N PRO A 89 2.98 11.95 20.42
CA PRO A 89 2.96 10.67 19.71
C PRO A 89 3.78 10.81 18.42
N LYS A 90 5.10 10.89 18.60
CA LYS A 90 6.08 11.09 17.52
C LYS A 90 7.38 10.38 17.84
N VAL A 91 8.03 9.79 16.84
CA VAL A 91 9.34 9.14 16.95
C VAL A 91 10.45 10.07 16.44
N LEU A 92 11.59 10.11 17.13
CA LEU A 92 12.82 10.67 16.57
C LEU A 92 13.64 9.53 15.97
N LEU A 93 13.79 9.52 14.65
CA LEU A 93 14.40 8.45 13.87
C LEU A 93 15.81 8.87 13.42
N PHE A 94 16.83 8.22 13.99
CA PHE A 94 18.23 8.42 13.64
C PHE A 94 18.64 7.45 12.53
N LEU A 95 19.02 7.99 11.37
CA LEU A 95 19.39 7.22 10.17
C LEU A 95 20.79 7.55 9.70
N GLU A 96 21.61 6.55 9.42
CA GLU A 96 22.94 6.78 8.83
C GLU A 96 22.80 7.44 7.45
N SER A 97 21.83 6.96 6.67
CA SER A 97 21.45 7.54 5.38
C SER A 97 19.97 7.33 5.14
N GLN A 98 19.26 8.40 4.72
CA GLN A 98 17.84 8.32 4.36
C GLN A 98 17.56 7.44 3.13
N TYR A 99 18.61 7.03 2.41
CA TYR A 99 18.50 6.27 1.18
C TYR A 99 18.69 4.76 1.37
N SER A 100 19.14 4.30 2.56
CA SER A 100 19.38 2.89 2.82
C SER A 100 18.08 2.08 2.78
N ALA A 101 18.17 0.78 2.47
CA ALA A 101 17.01 -0.10 2.48
C ALA A 101 16.36 -0.17 3.88
N ARG A 102 17.17 -0.18 4.94
CA ARG A 102 16.73 -0.20 6.34
C ARG A 102 16.00 1.09 6.72
N ALA A 103 16.54 2.24 6.31
CA ALA A 103 15.90 3.54 6.49
C ALA A 103 14.53 3.62 5.82
N LYS A 104 14.42 3.13 4.57
CA LYS A 104 13.15 3.05 3.83
C LYS A 104 12.17 2.12 4.51
N GLU A 105 12.63 0.96 4.99
CA GLU A 105 11.79 -0.02 5.68
C GLU A 105 11.23 0.55 7.00
N LEU A 106 12.08 1.13 7.85
CA LEU A 106 11.66 1.76 9.10
C LEU A 106 10.67 2.91 8.84
N SER A 107 10.96 3.77 7.86
CA SER A 107 10.06 4.85 7.47
C SER A 107 8.71 4.35 6.95
N THR A 108 8.72 3.26 6.18
CA THR A 108 7.52 2.62 5.63
C THR A 108 6.66 2.03 6.74
N LEU A 109 7.27 1.30 7.69
CA LEU A 109 6.55 0.72 8.83
C LEU A 109 5.91 1.79 9.72
N LEU A 110 6.66 2.85 10.04
CA LEU A 110 6.12 3.97 10.84
C LEU A 110 4.96 4.66 10.13
N THR A 111 5.11 4.91 8.82
CA THR A 111 4.04 5.52 8.00
C THR A 111 2.80 4.65 7.95
N ALA A 112 2.95 3.36 7.63
CA ALA A 112 1.84 2.41 7.54
C ALA A 112 1.12 2.24 8.90
N SER A 113 1.85 2.36 10.01
CA SER A 113 1.29 2.27 11.36
C SER A 113 0.70 3.60 11.87
N GLY A 114 0.69 4.66 11.06
CA GLY A 114 0.22 5.99 11.45
C GLY A 114 1.09 6.70 12.50
N ILE A 115 2.33 6.25 12.68
CA ILE A 115 3.27 6.83 13.66
C ILE A 115 4.02 7.98 13.00
N ARG A 116 3.81 9.20 13.49
CA ARG A 116 4.56 10.38 13.03
C ARG A 116 6.02 10.26 13.44
N TYR A 117 6.93 10.73 12.59
CA TYR A 117 8.36 10.72 12.92
C TYR A 117 9.10 11.95 12.39
N LYS A 118 10.31 12.18 12.90
CA LYS A 118 11.27 13.14 12.36
C LYS A 118 12.60 12.43 12.13
N ILE A 119 13.17 12.57 10.95
CA ILE A 119 14.46 11.99 10.59
C ILE A 119 15.61 12.90 11.09
N VAL A 120 16.67 12.28 11.61
CA VAL A 120 17.95 12.91 11.93
C VAL A 120 19.06 12.14 11.21
N THR A 121 19.69 12.78 10.24
CA THR A 121 20.87 12.26 9.53
C THR A 121 22.14 13.00 9.92
N SER A 122 22.06 14.28 10.25
CA SER A 122 23.21 15.10 10.67
C SER A 122 23.62 14.87 12.13
N ALA A 123 24.78 15.42 12.51
CA ALA A 123 25.22 15.50 13.90
C ALA A 123 24.40 16.52 14.73
N ALA A 124 23.79 17.51 14.08
CA ALA A 124 23.00 18.54 14.76
C ALA A 124 21.66 17.98 15.25
N LEU A 125 21.48 17.95 16.58
CA LEU A 125 20.27 17.46 17.21
C LEU A 125 19.12 18.48 17.10
N PRO A 126 17.88 18.05 16.85
CA PRO A 126 16.73 18.93 16.88
C PRO A 126 16.32 19.27 18.32
N SER A 127 15.44 20.25 18.47
CA SER A 127 14.75 20.48 19.75
C SER A 127 13.99 19.22 20.20
N PHE A 128 14.19 18.85 21.46
CA PHE A 128 13.54 17.72 22.13
C PHE A 128 12.30 18.11 22.93
N THR A 129 12.12 19.39 23.25
CA THR A 129 11.03 19.87 24.10
C THR A 129 10.24 21.00 23.44
N ALA A 130 8.95 21.12 23.79
CA ALA A 130 8.08 22.22 23.38
C ALA A 130 7.08 22.50 24.51
N GLY A 131 7.08 23.73 25.05
CA GLY A 131 6.12 24.14 26.08
C GLY A 131 6.09 23.20 27.30
N GLY A 132 7.25 22.76 27.79
CA GLY A 132 7.38 21.85 28.94
C GLY A 132 7.05 20.37 28.64
N ARG A 133 6.75 20.01 27.40
CA ARG A 133 6.47 18.63 26.96
C ARG A 133 7.62 18.07 26.13
N GLY A 134 7.78 16.75 26.15
CA GLY A 134 8.68 16.02 25.28
C GLY A 134 8.09 15.86 23.89
N ARG A 135 8.82 16.29 22.86
CA ARG A 135 8.39 16.26 21.45
C ARG A 135 8.37 14.85 20.86
N TYR A 136 8.96 13.86 21.53
CA TYR A 136 9.11 12.50 21.02
C TYR A 136 8.77 11.47 22.10
N GLY A 137 7.91 10.50 21.76
CA GLY A 137 7.52 9.41 22.65
C GLY A 137 8.55 8.29 22.72
N ALA A 138 9.42 8.15 21.72
CA ALA A 138 10.51 7.18 21.68
C ALA A 138 11.62 7.67 20.74
N LEU A 139 12.84 7.22 20.98
CA LEU A 139 13.97 7.39 20.07
C LEU A 139 14.24 6.07 19.34
N LEU A 140 14.40 6.13 18.02
CA LEU A 140 14.65 4.96 17.18
C LEU A 140 15.94 5.14 16.40
N PHE A 141 16.87 4.19 16.55
CA PHE A 141 18.14 4.17 15.85
C PHE A 141 18.19 3.05 14.82
N GLU A 142 18.48 3.39 13.56
CA GLU A 142 18.83 2.41 12.52
C GLU A 142 20.07 1.59 12.91
N SER A 143 21.01 2.20 13.63
CA SER A 143 22.19 1.52 14.18
C SER A 143 22.45 2.04 15.60
N TYR A 144 22.51 1.13 16.58
CA TYR A 144 22.86 1.47 17.96
C TYR A 144 24.30 1.98 18.08
N GLU A 145 25.16 1.61 17.14
CA GLU A 145 26.54 2.12 17.07
C GLU A 145 26.56 3.63 16.93
N ARG A 146 25.60 4.23 16.23
CA ARG A 146 25.47 5.68 16.14
C ARG A 146 25.25 6.32 17.51
N TYR A 147 24.46 5.70 18.38
CA TYR A 147 24.23 6.19 19.73
C TYR A 147 25.48 6.03 20.60
N LEU A 148 26.21 4.91 20.45
CA LEU A 148 27.47 4.65 21.14
C LEU A 148 28.61 5.58 20.69
N ALA A 149 28.63 5.99 19.42
CA ALA A 149 29.65 6.84 18.83
C ALA A 149 29.34 8.35 18.93
N MET A 150 28.24 8.74 19.59
CA MET A 150 27.94 10.15 19.83
C MET A 150 29.06 10.81 20.66
N ASP A 151 29.38 12.06 20.32
CA ASP A 151 30.23 12.88 21.19
C ASP A 151 29.55 13.09 22.55
N ALA A 152 30.35 13.38 23.57
CA ALA A 152 29.88 13.47 24.95
C ALA A 152 28.75 14.49 25.15
N TRP A 153 28.74 15.59 24.40
CA TRP A 153 27.73 16.64 24.53
C TRP A 153 26.39 16.20 23.91
N SER A 154 26.42 15.71 22.67
CA SER A 154 25.21 15.19 22.00
C SER A 154 24.61 14.02 22.78
N ARG A 155 25.47 13.12 23.29
CA ARG A 155 25.06 11.98 24.10
C ARG A 155 24.39 12.43 25.39
N ALA A 156 24.97 13.40 26.10
CA ALA A 156 24.39 13.94 27.33
C ALA A 156 23.00 14.56 27.10
N ILE A 157 22.77 15.23 25.97
CA ILE A 157 21.44 15.78 25.63
C ILE A 157 20.41 14.66 25.45
N VAL A 158 20.77 13.63 24.69
CA VAL A 158 19.88 12.48 24.44
C VAL A 158 19.57 11.76 25.76
N ASP A 159 20.59 11.46 26.56
CA ASP A 159 20.43 10.74 27.82
C ASP A 159 19.64 11.56 28.85
N ARG A 160 19.87 12.87 28.91
CA ARG A 160 19.08 13.80 29.74
C ARG A 160 17.61 13.84 29.32
N TYR A 161 17.33 13.86 28.02
CA TYR A 161 15.96 13.80 27.54
C TYR A 161 15.26 12.49 27.91
N CYS A 162 15.94 11.35 27.70
CA CYS A 162 15.43 10.04 28.06
C CYS A 162 15.11 9.93 29.55
N THR A 163 15.98 10.46 30.42
CA THR A 163 15.79 10.42 31.88
C THR A 163 14.73 11.42 32.37
N ASP A 164 14.76 12.68 31.92
CA ASP A 164 13.82 13.73 32.38
C ASP A 164 12.36 13.48 31.96
N PHE A 165 12.16 12.80 30.82
CA PHE A 165 10.83 12.51 30.25
C PHE A 165 10.46 11.02 30.26
N ASP A 166 11.33 10.15 30.79
CA ASP A 166 11.18 8.70 30.82
C ASP A 166 10.85 8.11 29.43
N VAL A 167 11.65 8.52 28.45
CA VAL A 167 11.57 8.10 27.04
C VAL A 167 12.61 7.02 26.77
N GLY A 168 12.19 5.89 26.21
CA GLY A 168 13.09 4.80 25.88
C GLY A 168 13.69 4.83 24.47
N ILE A 169 14.68 3.98 24.26
CA ILE A 169 15.43 3.84 22.99
C ILE A 169 15.17 2.47 22.35
N ALA A 170 14.67 2.44 21.13
CA ALA A 170 14.70 1.25 20.27
C ALA A 170 15.87 1.36 19.31
N ALA A 171 16.67 0.31 19.15
CA ALA A 171 17.82 0.35 18.25
C ALA A 171 18.17 -1.00 17.66
N PHE A 172 18.69 -0.99 16.44
CA PHE A 172 19.19 -2.19 15.79
C PHE A 172 20.70 -2.29 15.91
N MET A 173 21.21 -3.49 16.15
CA MET A 173 22.63 -3.82 16.15
C MET A 173 22.95 -4.62 14.89
N PRO A 174 23.34 -3.97 13.78
CA PRO A 174 23.66 -4.68 12.56
C PRO A 174 24.87 -5.61 12.74
N ALA A 175 24.93 -6.62 11.88
CA ALA A 175 26.13 -7.40 11.65
C ALA A 175 27.32 -6.49 11.24
N ARG A 176 28.53 -6.97 11.52
CA ARG A 176 29.79 -6.28 11.20
C ARG A 176 30.59 -7.07 10.18
N GLU A 177 31.49 -6.39 9.47
CA GLU A 177 32.46 -7.10 8.60
C GLU A 177 33.34 -8.06 9.42
N GLU A 178 33.78 -7.64 10.60
CA GLU A 178 34.51 -8.48 11.54
C GLU A 178 33.55 -9.13 12.55
N SER A 179 33.66 -10.46 12.72
CA SER A 179 32.91 -11.19 13.73
C SER A 179 33.44 -10.88 15.13
N LEU A 180 32.60 -10.25 15.95
CA LEU A 180 32.86 -10.07 17.37
C LEU A 180 32.32 -11.27 18.12
N HIS A 181 33.14 -11.92 18.95
CA HIS A 181 32.70 -13.01 19.82
C HIS A 181 32.96 -12.67 21.28
N GLY A 182 31.92 -12.33 22.03
CA GLY A 182 32.01 -12.00 23.45
C GLY A 182 32.51 -10.56 23.72
N ALA A 183 32.42 -9.67 22.72
CA ALA A 183 32.73 -8.27 22.91
C ALA A 183 31.68 -7.61 23.82
N THR A 184 32.10 -6.74 24.74
CA THR A 184 31.18 -6.00 25.62
C THR A 184 30.85 -4.65 24.99
N LEU A 185 29.57 -4.29 24.95
CA LEU A 185 29.15 -2.98 24.44
C LEU A 185 29.63 -1.87 25.39
N PRO A 186 30.25 -0.79 24.86
CA PRO A 186 30.76 0.31 25.67
C PRO A 186 29.74 0.87 26.65
N GLY A 187 30.13 1.02 27.91
CA GLY A 187 29.27 1.58 28.96
C GLY A 187 28.13 0.66 29.42
N SER A 188 28.20 -0.64 29.12
CA SER A 188 27.17 -1.60 29.54
C SER A 188 27.77 -2.95 29.98
N ALA A 189 26.99 -3.78 30.66
CA ALA A 189 27.34 -5.16 30.97
C ALA A 189 26.83 -6.15 29.91
N LEU A 190 26.49 -5.66 28.71
CA LEU A 190 25.90 -6.44 27.63
C LEU A 190 26.98 -6.90 26.65
N GLY A 191 27.18 -8.22 26.59
CA GLY A 191 28.02 -8.87 25.59
C GLY A 191 27.31 -9.06 24.27
N ILE A 192 28.05 -9.15 23.16
CA ILE A 192 27.53 -9.46 21.83
C ILE A 192 28.34 -10.54 21.12
N HIS A 193 27.64 -11.34 20.30
CA HIS A 193 28.24 -12.12 19.22
C HIS A 193 27.60 -11.73 17.89
N THR A 194 28.40 -11.39 16.87
CA THR A 194 27.90 -10.97 15.55
C THR A 194 28.09 -12.07 14.51
N ASN A 195 27.40 -11.94 13.38
CA ASN A 195 27.52 -12.80 12.19
C ASN A 195 27.14 -14.26 12.42
N LEU A 196 26.21 -14.53 13.34
CA LEU A 196 25.72 -15.87 13.58
C LEU A 196 24.56 -16.21 12.65
N ALA A 197 24.55 -17.44 12.13
CA ALA A 197 23.40 -18.04 11.50
C ALA A 197 22.49 -18.65 12.58
N LEU A 198 21.20 -18.31 12.55
CA LEU A 198 20.24 -18.69 13.57
C LEU A 198 19.04 -19.41 12.95
N ARG A 199 18.36 -20.23 13.75
CA ARG A 199 17.13 -20.93 13.37
C ARG A 199 16.15 -20.99 14.53
N ASP A 200 14.92 -21.39 14.24
CA ASP A 200 13.91 -21.76 15.24
C ASP A 200 13.64 -20.63 16.26
N ALA A 201 13.30 -19.44 15.74
CA ALA A 201 13.08 -18.25 16.56
C ALA A 201 11.75 -18.30 17.31
N ARG A 202 11.75 -17.87 18.58
CA ARG A 202 10.57 -17.82 19.46
C ARG A 202 10.55 -16.55 20.31
N LEU A 203 9.35 -16.09 20.63
CA LEU A 203 9.15 -14.97 21.55
C LEU A 203 9.11 -15.44 23.00
N ASP A 204 9.62 -14.62 23.92
CA ASP A 204 9.51 -14.89 25.36
C ASP A 204 8.12 -14.49 25.88
N PRO A 205 7.26 -15.44 26.32
CA PRO A 205 5.92 -15.13 26.83
C PRO A 205 5.91 -14.24 28.08
N GLU A 206 7.00 -14.19 28.85
CA GLU A 206 7.12 -13.38 30.06
C GLU A 206 7.60 -11.95 29.78
N SER A 207 7.96 -11.65 28.52
CA SER A 207 8.50 -10.33 28.18
C SER A 207 7.42 -9.25 28.27
N PRO A 208 7.61 -8.19 29.10
CA PRO A 208 6.65 -7.10 29.24
C PRO A 208 6.63 -6.16 28.02
N VAL A 209 7.49 -6.41 27.02
CA VAL A 209 7.48 -5.67 25.74
C VAL A 209 6.34 -6.14 24.85
N LEU A 210 5.94 -7.41 24.94
CA LEU A 210 4.94 -8.00 24.05
C LEU A 210 3.54 -7.47 24.36
N ARG A 211 2.87 -6.95 23.34
CA ARG A 211 1.51 -6.41 23.42
C ARG A 211 0.67 -6.81 22.23
N MET A 212 1.08 -6.41 21.02
CA MET A 212 0.46 -6.84 19.78
C MET A 212 0.98 -8.21 19.38
N ALA A 213 2.26 -8.48 19.58
CA ALA A 213 2.84 -9.80 19.34
C ALA A 213 2.33 -10.82 20.37
N ARG A 214 2.12 -12.04 19.90
CA ARG A 214 1.75 -13.20 20.72
C ARG A 214 2.90 -14.19 20.73
N ALA A 215 3.33 -14.58 21.93
CA ALA A 215 4.25 -15.70 22.13
C ALA A 215 3.47 -17.02 22.17
N GLY A 216 4.14 -18.14 21.88
CA GLY A 216 3.55 -19.48 21.89
C GLY A 216 3.92 -20.30 20.65
N GLU A 217 4.32 -19.64 19.56
CA GLU A 217 4.82 -20.27 18.35
C GLU A 217 6.34 -20.22 18.22
N THR A 218 6.88 -21.17 17.46
CA THR A 218 8.25 -21.17 16.97
C THR A 218 8.24 -20.96 15.45
N LEU A 219 9.01 -19.99 14.96
CA LEU A 219 9.32 -19.87 13.55
C LEU A 219 10.40 -20.88 13.20
N TRP A 220 9.96 -22.06 12.78
CA TRP A 220 10.85 -23.16 12.39
C TRP A 220 11.67 -22.84 11.15
N GLY A 221 12.93 -23.24 11.16
CA GLY A 221 13.88 -23.03 10.07
C GLY A 221 14.74 -21.78 10.27
N ALA A 222 15.48 -21.40 9.22
CA ALA A 222 16.44 -20.31 9.29
C ALA A 222 15.77 -18.96 9.58
N VAL A 223 16.35 -18.19 10.48
CA VAL A 223 15.94 -16.80 10.72
C VAL A 223 16.35 -15.97 9.50
N PRO A 224 15.42 -15.27 8.82
CA PRO A 224 15.73 -14.52 7.61
C PRO A 224 16.82 -13.47 7.80
N GLY A 225 17.85 -13.52 6.95
CA GLY A 225 19.05 -12.68 7.00
C GLY A 225 20.31 -13.53 7.17
N GLU A 226 21.42 -13.08 6.57
CA GLU A 226 22.66 -13.87 6.53
C GLU A 226 23.55 -13.69 7.77
N ALA A 227 23.34 -12.63 8.55
CA ALA A 227 24.17 -12.30 9.70
C ALA A 227 23.34 -11.66 10.82
N HIS A 228 23.28 -12.32 11.97
CA HIS A 228 22.56 -11.87 13.15
C HIS A 228 23.52 -11.54 14.29
N THR A 229 23.09 -10.61 15.15
CA THR A 229 23.75 -10.31 16.40
C THR A 229 22.96 -10.92 17.54
N VAL A 230 23.61 -11.62 18.47
CA VAL A 230 22.98 -12.10 19.70
C VAL A 230 23.58 -11.39 20.91
N PHE A 231 22.76 -11.23 21.94
CA PHE A 231 23.11 -10.52 23.16
C PHE A 231 23.36 -11.52 24.30
N VAL A 232 24.48 -11.35 25.00
CA VAL A 232 24.86 -12.16 26.15
C VAL A 232 24.80 -11.29 27.40
N HIS A 233 24.03 -11.72 28.38
CA HIS A 233 23.86 -10.98 29.62
C HIS A 233 23.80 -11.92 30.82
N ASN A 234 24.36 -11.46 31.93
CA ASN A 234 24.27 -12.13 33.24
C ASN A 234 23.71 -11.18 34.32
N HIS A 235 23.09 -10.07 33.91
CA HIS A 235 22.57 -9.05 34.80
C HIS A 235 21.06 -8.93 34.67
N THR A 236 20.37 -8.65 35.78
CA THR A 236 18.90 -8.60 35.87
C THR A 236 18.28 -7.40 35.16
N SER A 237 19.09 -6.41 34.76
CA SER A 237 18.64 -5.31 33.87
C SER A 237 18.21 -5.84 32.50
N TYR A 238 18.78 -6.96 32.05
CA TYR A 238 18.55 -7.47 30.70
C TYR A 238 17.60 -8.66 30.71
N ARG A 239 16.61 -8.63 29.82
CA ARG A 239 15.63 -9.70 29.64
C ARG A 239 15.48 -10.04 28.16
N PRO A 240 15.36 -11.33 27.80
CA PRO A 240 15.06 -11.69 26.42
C PRO A 240 13.65 -11.24 26.02
N VAL A 241 13.50 -10.88 24.74
CA VAL A 241 12.20 -10.61 24.10
C VAL A 241 11.97 -11.63 22.98
N MET A 242 13.02 -11.91 22.21
CA MET A 242 13.05 -12.96 21.19
C MET A 242 14.35 -13.74 21.33
N MET A 243 14.25 -15.05 21.21
CA MET A 243 15.38 -15.97 21.25
C MET A 243 15.39 -16.86 20.02
N ALA A 244 16.56 -17.40 19.67
CA ALA A 244 16.72 -18.36 18.57
C ALA A 244 17.82 -19.38 18.89
N GLU A 245 17.85 -20.47 18.15
CA GLU A 245 18.89 -21.50 18.23
C GLU A 245 19.99 -21.24 17.21
N LEU A 246 21.21 -21.72 17.49
CA LEU A 246 22.32 -21.64 16.54
C LEU A 246 22.06 -22.57 15.33
N GLY A 247 22.15 -22.03 14.12
CA GLY A 247 21.94 -22.74 12.87
C GLY A 247 23.24 -22.91 12.08
N GLY A 248 23.71 -24.15 11.91
CA GLY A 248 24.86 -24.46 11.05
C GLY A 248 26.03 -25.16 11.76
N PRO A 249 27.11 -25.49 11.02
CA PRO A 249 28.26 -26.25 11.52
C PRO A 249 29.24 -25.44 12.40
N GLU A 250 28.88 -24.24 12.88
CA GLU A 250 29.60 -23.52 13.96
C GLU A 250 29.59 -24.27 15.32
N LEU A 251 29.21 -25.54 15.29
CA LEU A 251 29.57 -26.60 16.24
C LEU A 251 31.10 -26.77 16.46
N ALA A 252 31.97 -25.99 15.81
CA ALA A 252 33.44 -26.12 15.92
C ALA A 252 34.07 -25.38 17.12
N ALA A 253 33.34 -24.54 17.86
CA ALA A 253 33.85 -23.90 19.07
C ALA A 253 32.82 -23.98 20.20
N GLY A 254 32.92 -25.01 21.05
CA GLY A 254 31.98 -25.38 22.12
C GLY A 254 31.71 -24.36 23.24
N ARG A 255 31.56 -23.06 22.94
CA ARG A 255 31.27 -21.96 23.90
C ARG A 255 29.79 -21.56 23.98
N LEU A 256 28.94 -21.96 23.03
CA LEU A 256 27.52 -21.53 22.95
C LEU A 256 26.52 -22.71 22.93
N GLN A 257 26.89 -23.87 23.48
CA GLN A 257 26.02 -25.05 23.46
C GLN A 257 24.84 -24.97 24.46
N GLY A 258 23.67 -25.40 23.98
CA GLY A 258 22.58 -25.92 24.82
C GLY A 258 21.50 -24.93 25.27
N ALA A 259 21.71 -23.61 25.13
CA ALA A 259 20.73 -22.60 25.53
C ALA A 259 20.28 -21.72 24.35
N PRO A 260 19.01 -21.30 24.31
CA PRO A 260 18.52 -20.36 23.31
C PRO A 260 19.26 -19.02 23.45
N LEU A 261 19.67 -18.44 22.31
CA LEU A 261 20.43 -17.19 22.24
C LEU A 261 19.47 -16.00 22.15
N THR A 262 19.73 -14.94 22.91
CA THR A 262 18.89 -13.73 22.91
C THR A 262 19.13 -12.91 21.63
N LEU A 263 18.13 -12.86 20.76
CA LEU A 263 18.17 -12.15 19.48
C LEU A 263 17.58 -10.72 19.59
N VAL A 264 16.63 -10.52 20.50
CA VAL A 264 16.12 -9.19 20.88
C VAL A 264 16.13 -9.13 22.40
N VAL A 265 16.76 -8.08 22.95
CA VAL A 265 16.92 -7.89 24.40
C VAL A 265 16.27 -6.60 24.85
N GLN A 266 15.58 -6.66 25.99
CA GLN A 266 15.11 -5.51 26.74
C GLN A 266 16.16 -5.15 27.78
N ASP A 267 16.58 -3.88 27.81
CA ASP A 267 17.32 -3.27 28.91
C ASP A 267 16.35 -2.46 29.77
N CYS A 268 16.22 -2.84 31.04
CA CYS A 268 15.36 -2.18 32.03
C CYS A 268 15.93 -0.82 32.48
N GLY A 269 17.17 -0.49 32.11
CA GLY A 269 17.80 0.79 32.44
C GLY A 269 18.31 0.87 33.88
N TYR A 270 18.60 -0.24 34.54
CA TYR A 270 19.07 -0.20 35.94
C TYR A 270 20.47 0.41 36.11
N HIS A 271 21.24 0.54 35.01
CA HIS A 271 22.56 1.14 35.04
C HIS A 271 22.55 2.67 34.90
N ASP A 272 21.67 3.21 34.06
CA ASP A 272 21.69 4.64 33.67
C ASP A 272 20.32 5.31 33.63
N GLY A 273 19.26 4.60 34.03
CA GLY A 273 17.89 5.09 34.04
C GLY A 273 17.21 5.09 32.67
N ILE A 274 17.83 4.54 31.62
CA ILE A 274 17.29 4.57 30.26
C ILE A 274 16.86 3.17 29.83
N ARG A 275 15.56 2.99 29.56
CA ARG A 275 15.04 1.74 29.03
C ARG A 275 15.34 1.59 27.54
N ARG A 276 15.72 0.39 27.12
CA ARG A 276 16.06 0.09 25.72
C ARG A 276 15.46 -1.22 25.24
N VAL A 277 15.20 -1.31 23.95
CA VAL A 277 14.97 -2.58 23.26
C VAL A 277 15.93 -2.65 22.08
N LEU A 278 16.83 -3.63 22.12
CA LEU A 278 17.90 -3.78 21.13
C LEU A 278 17.63 -5.00 20.24
N PHE A 279 17.67 -4.78 18.93
CA PHE A 279 17.36 -5.76 17.90
C PHE A 279 18.64 -6.26 17.25
N GLY A 280 18.95 -7.54 17.40
CA GLY A 280 20.07 -8.19 16.73
C GLY A 280 19.71 -8.76 15.36
N VAL A 281 18.50 -8.47 14.88
CA VAL A 281 17.95 -8.97 13.62
C VAL A 281 17.52 -7.81 12.73
N SER A 282 17.59 -8.01 11.41
CA SER A 282 17.26 -6.98 10.42
C SER A 282 15.83 -6.42 10.57
N PRO A 283 15.61 -5.11 10.34
CA PRO A 283 14.25 -4.56 10.25
C PRO A 283 13.45 -5.08 9.05
N MET A 284 14.09 -5.77 8.10
CA MET A 284 13.40 -6.43 6.98
C MET A 284 12.62 -7.66 7.43
N PHE A 285 13.02 -8.30 8.53
CA PHE A 285 12.37 -9.49 9.06
C PHE A 285 11.00 -9.13 9.66
N TRP A 286 9.95 -9.81 9.23
CA TRP A 286 8.57 -9.46 9.57
C TRP A 286 8.28 -9.47 11.10
N LEU A 287 8.88 -10.40 11.84
CA LEU A 287 8.68 -10.48 13.29
C LEU A 287 9.42 -9.35 14.00
N SER A 288 10.55 -8.91 13.45
CA SER A 288 11.26 -7.71 13.90
C SER A 288 10.39 -6.46 13.75
N LYS A 289 9.66 -6.31 12.63
CA LYS A 289 8.71 -5.21 12.43
C LYS A 289 7.59 -5.22 13.47
N LEU A 290 7.01 -6.39 13.74
CA LEU A 290 5.97 -6.55 14.75
C LEU A 290 6.49 -6.19 16.15
N LEU A 291 7.66 -6.72 16.53
CA LEU A 291 8.31 -6.42 17.80
C LEU A 291 8.71 -4.95 17.94
N LEU A 292 9.07 -4.28 16.84
CA LEU A 292 9.37 -2.85 16.87
C LEU A 292 8.13 -2.02 17.24
N LEU A 293 6.93 -2.36 16.75
CA LEU A 293 5.70 -1.68 17.16
C LEU A 293 5.41 -1.87 18.66
N ASP A 294 5.68 -3.06 19.18
CA ASP A 294 5.57 -3.38 20.60
C ASP A 294 6.61 -2.66 21.45
N ALA A 295 7.86 -2.62 21.00
CA ALA A 295 8.93 -1.85 21.63
C ALA A 295 8.60 -0.36 21.68
N LEU A 296 8.12 0.24 20.58
CA LEU A 296 7.71 1.64 20.56
C LEU A 296 6.52 1.90 21.49
N SER A 297 5.58 0.96 21.58
CA SER A 297 4.50 1.03 22.57
C SER A 297 5.05 1.01 24.00
N TYR A 298 5.93 0.06 24.32
CA TYR A 298 6.53 -0.11 25.65
C TYR A 298 7.36 1.12 26.08
N LEU A 299 8.29 1.54 25.22
CA LEU A 299 9.24 2.63 25.49
C LEU A 299 8.60 4.02 25.54
N SER A 300 7.37 4.15 25.03
CA SER A 300 6.60 5.39 25.03
C SER A 300 5.45 5.40 26.03
N HIS A 301 5.39 4.41 26.93
CA HIS A 301 4.30 4.26 27.89
C HIS A 301 2.91 4.20 27.23
N GLY A 302 2.84 3.47 26.12
CA GLY A 302 1.63 3.30 25.32
C GLY A 302 1.23 4.57 24.55
N ARG A 303 2.08 5.60 24.49
CA ARG A 303 1.78 6.83 23.74
C ARG A 303 1.72 6.59 22.23
N LEU A 304 2.55 5.69 21.75
CA LEU A 304 2.65 5.26 20.34
C LEU A 304 1.86 3.98 20.05
N ALA A 305 1.07 3.49 21.01
CA ALA A 305 0.29 2.28 20.86
C ALA A 305 -0.90 2.48 19.90
N GLY A 306 -0.97 1.66 18.84
CA GLY A 306 -2.22 1.43 18.11
C GLY A 306 -3.17 0.53 18.90
N ASP A 307 -4.46 0.53 18.57
CA ASP A 307 -5.40 -0.45 19.11
C ASP A 307 -5.15 -1.85 18.52
N LEU A 308 -5.77 -2.85 19.15
CA LEU A 308 -5.69 -4.26 18.74
C LEU A 308 -6.87 -4.70 17.87
N GLU A 309 -7.83 -3.80 17.60
CA GLU A 309 -8.98 -4.09 16.75
C GLU A 309 -8.64 -3.90 15.28
N ARG A 310 -9.04 -4.85 14.43
CA ARG A 310 -8.92 -4.77 12.98
C ARG A 310 -10.25 -5.07 12.33
N ARG A 311 -10.69 -4.19 11.44
CA ARG A 311 -11.86 -4.40 10.60
C ARG A 311 -11.42 -4.85 9.22
N ILE A 312 -11.88 -6.01 8.79
CA ILE A 312 -11.60 -6.54 7.45
C ILE A 312 -12.90 -6.77 6.69
N LEU A 313 -12.93 -6.32 5.45
CA LEU A 313 -13.98 -6.60 4.47
C LEU A 313 -13.30 -7.17 3.22
N VAL A 314 -13.85 -8.24 2.65
CA VAL A 314 -13.35 -8.83 1.40
C VAL A 314 -14.42 -8.62 0.34
N ASP A 315 -14.11 -7.71 -0.58
CA ASP A 315 -14.93 -7.46 -1.75
C ASP A 315 -14.49 -8.41 -2.88
N VAL A 316 -15.47 -9.04 -3.51
CA VAL A 316 -15.33 -9.92 -4.68
C VAL A 316 -15.93 -9.19 -5.87
N ASP A 317 -15.11 -8.45 -6.59
CA ASP A 317 -15.54 -7.78 -7.82
C ASP A 317 -15.81 -8.80 -8.93
N ASP A 318 -16.38 -8.34 -10.03
CA ASP A 318 -16.50 -9.12 -11.27
C ASP A 318 -17.41 -10.35 -11.17
N ILE A 319 -18.39 -10.36 -10.26
CA ILE A 319 -19.40 -11.43 -10.25
C ILE A 319 -20.19 -11.42 -11.55
N PHE A 320 -20.24 -12.60 -12.19
CA PHE A 320 -20.68 -12.88 -13.57
C PHE A 320 -19.74 -12.41 -14.69
N VAL A 321 -18.60 -11.78 -14.41
CA VAL A 321 -17.63 -11.34 -15.43
C VAL A 321 -16.48 -12.35 -15.54
N GLY A 322 -16.06 -12.64 -16.76
CA GLY A 322 -14.94 -13.55 -17.02
C GLY A 322 -15.13 -14.33 -18.32
N LYS A 323 -14.01 -14.86 -18.85
CA LYS A 323 -14.05 -15.77 -20.01
C LYS A 323 -14.25 -17.21 -19.53
N ALA A 324 -14.78 -18.07 -20.38
CA ALA A 324 -14.88 -19.51 -20.10
C ALA A 324 -13.51 -20.08 -19.66
N GLY A 325 -13.53 -20.93 -18.63
CA GLY A 325 -12.36 -21.50 -17.96
C GLY A 325 -11.83 -20.68 -16.77
N THR A 326 -12.36 -19.47 -16.54
CA THR A 326 -11.94 -18.60 -15.42
C THR A 326 -13.04 -18.38 -14.39
N ARG A 327 -14.25 -18.91 -14.62
CA ARG A 327 -15.42 -18.64 -13.79
C ARG A 327 -15.57 -19.69 -12.69
N MET A 328 -16.44 -19.39 -11.73
CA MET A 328 -16.76 -20.29 -10.63
C MET A 328 -17.70 -21.40 -11.10
N LYS A 329 -17.53 -22.59 -10.52
CA LYS A 329 -18.43 -23.74 -10.66
C LYS A 329 -19.27 -23.92 -9.38
N PRO A 330 -20.31 -24.77 -9.37
CA PRO A 330 -21.09 -25.02 -8.15
C PRO A 330 -20.24 -25.41 -6.94
N ALA A 331 -19.22 -26.26 -7.14
CA ALA A 331 -18.31 -26.68 -6.08
C ALA A 331 -17.46 -25.52 -5.51
N ASP A 332 -17.23 -24.45 -6.28
CA ASP A 332 -16.51 -23.26 -5.83
C ASP A 332 -17.40 -22.38 -4.95
N VAL A 333 -18.67 -22.25 -5.31
CA VAL A 333 -19.68 -21.56 -4.49
C VAL A 333 -19.86 -22.26 -3.14
N GLU A 334 -19.96 -23.59 -3.16
CA GLU A 334 -20.01 -24.40 -1.93
C GLU A 334 -18.76 -24.21 -1.07
N ALA A 335 -17.58 -24.18 -1.69
CA ALA A 335 -16.31 -23.95 -0.99
C ALA A 335 -16.24 -22.55 -0.37
N MET A 336 -16.76 -21.54 -1.07
CA MET A 336 -16.83 -20.16 -0.59
C MET A 336 -17.76 -20.05 0.62
N LEU A 337 -18.93 -20.69 0.59
CA LEU A 337 -19.84 -20.75 1.73
C LEU A 337 -19.23 -21.49 2.92
N ALA A 338 -18.56 -22.61 2.69
CA ALA A 338 -17.87 -23.36 3.75
C ALA A 338 -16.70 -22.56 4.35
N SER A 339 -15.94 -21.84 3.52
CA SER A 339 -14.86 -20.94 3.94
C SER A 339 -15.40 -19.78 4.76
N GLN A 340 -16.53 -19.17 4.35
CA GLN A 340 -17.20 -18.11 5.08
C GLN A 340 -17.56 -18.56 6.50
N GLU A 341 -18.13 -19.75 6.70
CA GLU A 341 -18.44 -20.25 8.04
C GLU A 341 -17.17 -20.51 8.88
N ARG A 342 -16.10 -21.06 8.28
CA ARG A 342 -14.81 -21.22 8.96
C ARG A 342 -14.25 -19.87 9.39
N LEU A 343 -14.27 -18.87 8.51
CA LEU A 343 -13.78 -17.53 8.78
C LEU A 343 -14.62 -16.81 9.84
N ARG A 344 -15.94 -17.00 9.86
CA ARG A 344 -16.82 -16.44 10.91
C ARG A 344 -16.44 -16.85 12.33
N SER A 345 -15.89 -18.06 12.50
CA SER A 345 -15.38 -18.53 13.79
C SER A 345 -14.13 -17.78 14.26
N LEU A 346 -13.37 -17.19 13.33
CA LEU A 346 -12.10 -16.50 13.57
C LEU A 346 -12.22 -14.97 13.46
N VAL A 347 -13.20 -14.50 12.71
CA VAL A 347 -13.50 -13.11 12.36
C VAL A 347 -15.01 -12.93 12.47
N PRO A 348 -15.53 -12.48 13.63
CA PRO A 348 -16.95 -12.31 13.82
C PRO A 348 -17.58 -11.42 12.75
N GLY A 349 -18.75 -11.82 12.25
CA GLY A 349 -19.47 -11.10 11.20
C GLY A 349 -18.94 -11.31 9.77
N PHE A 350 -17.90 -12.13 9.57
CA PHE A 350 -17.31 -12.32 8.24
C PHE A 350 -18.36 -12.75 7.21
N THR A 351 -18.49 -11.95 6.15
CA THR A 351 -19.39 -12.19 5.02
C THR A 351 -18.72 -11.65 3.77
N PHE A 352 -18.63 -12.47 2.72
CA PHE A 352 -18.13 -12.02 1.43
C PHE A 352 -19.10 -11.01 0.82
N ASN A 353 -18.55 -9.95 0.22
CA ASN A 353 -19.32 -8.88 -0.39
C ASN A 353 -19.11 -8.91 -1.91
N LEU A 354 -20.18 -9.16 -2.66
CA LEU A 354 -20.13 -9.57 -4.07
C LEU A 354 -20.51 -8.41 -5.00
N GLY A 355 -19.56 -7.98 -5.82
CA GLY A 355 -19.72 -6.94 -6.82
C GLY A 355 -20.20 -7.50 -8.15
N PHE A 356 -21.46 -7.26 -8.52
CA PHE A 356 -22.08 -7.93 -9.67
C PHE A 356 -22.27 -7.04 -10.91
N CYS A 357 -22.11 -7.68 -12.07
CA CYS A 357 -22.36 -7.13 -13.41
C CYS A 357 -23.34 -8.05 -14.16
N GLY A 358 -24.64 -7.78 -14.09
CA GLY A 358 -25.66 -8.71 -14.58
C GLY A 358 -25.67 -8.98 -16.08
N LYS A 359 -24.98 -8.17 -16.91
CA LYS A 359 -24.95 -8.35 -18.38
C LYS A 359 -24.32 -9.68 -18.80
N MET A 360 -23.39 -10.17 -17.99
CA MET A 360 -22.50 -11.28 -18.33
C MET A 360 -22.91 -12.59 -17.63
N LEU A 361 -24.13 -12.65 -17.08
CA LEU A 361 -24.71 -13.89 -16.58
C LEU A 361 -24.73 -14.95 -17.70
N HIS A 362 -24.39 -16.19 -17.37
CA HIS A 362 -24.43 -17.33 -18.29
C HIS A 362 -23.60 -17.12 -19.56
N SER A 363 -22.36 -16.66 -19.38
CA SER A 363 -21.38 -16.42 -20.45
C SER A 363 -20.20 -17.40 -20.39
N GLY A 364 -20.32 -18.48 -19.61
CA GLY A 364 -19.31 -19.52 -19.41
C GLY A 364 -19.60 -20.80 -20.19
N THR A 365 -19.01 -21.89 -19.70
CA THR A 365 -19.42 -23.26 -20.02
C THR A 365 -20.67 -23.67 -19.22
N ASP A 366 -21.36 -24.75 -19.62
CA ASP A 366 -22.54 -25.27 -18.89
C ASP A 366 -22.28 -25.46 -17.37
N GLU A 367 -21.08 -25.92 -16.99
CA GLU A 367 -20.70 -26.09 -15.59
C GLU A 367 -20.46 -24.75 -14.86
N GLU A 368 -19.91 -23.75 -15.55
CA GLU A 368 -19.72 -22.40 -15.00
C GLU A 368 -21.03 -21.63 -14.90
N ASP A 369 -21.93 -21.81 -15.88
CA ASP A 369 -23.27 -21.22 -15.86
C ASP A 369 -24.11 -21.82 -14.73
N ALA A 370 -23.97 -23.12 -14.45
CA ALA A 370 -24.50 -23.72 -13.23
C ALA A 370 -23.88 -23.13 -11.94
N GLY A 371 -22.64 -22.65 -12.00
CA GLY A 371 -21.98 -21.91 -10.92
C GLY A 371 -22.61 -20.53 -10.70
N ASP A 372 -22.92 -19.81 -11.77
CA ASP A 372 -23.69 -18.57 -11.72
C ASP A 372 -25.07 -18.79 -11.07
N ASP A 373 -25.76 -19.88 -11.44
CA ASP A 373 -27.05 -20.27 -10.84
C ASP A 373 -26.91 -20.61 -9.36
N ALA A 374 -25.83 -21.29 -8.97
CA ALA A 374 -25.55 -21.60 -7.57
C ALA A 374 -25.28 -20.32 -6.74
N LEU A 375 -24.60 -19.31 -7.30
CA LEU A 375 -24.44 -17.99 -6.67
C LEU A 375 -25.79 -17.30 -6.44
N LEU A 376 -26.67 -17.31 -7.45
CA LEU A 376 -28.00 -16.72 -7.35
C LEU A 376 -28.88 -17.47 -6.34
N ALA A 377 -28.82 -18.80 -6.33
CA ALA A 377 -29.56 -19.63 -5.37
C ALA A 377 -29.11 -19.39 -3.91
N ALA A 378 -27.86 -18.97 -3.70
CA ALA A 378 -27.30 -18.64 -2.39
C ALA A 378 -27.20 -17.12 -2.14
N ALA A 379 -27.91 -16.28 -2.90
CA ALA A 379 -27.74 -14.83 -2.86
C ALA A 379 -27.98 -14.21 -1.48
N ASP A 380 -28.89 -14.77 -0.68
CA ASP A 380 -29.21 -14.32 0.69
C ASP A 380 -28.10 -14.65 1.71
N ARG A 381 -27.14 -15.50 1.35
CA ARG A 381 -26.01 -15.88 2.20
C ARG A 381 -24.78 -14.98 2.06
N PHE A 382 -24.84 -14.02 1.13
CA PHE A 382 -23.78 -13.08 0.81
C PHE A 382 -24.26 -11.63 0.91
N TRP A 383 -23.32 -10.69 1.01
CA TRP A 383 -23.61 -9.28 0.74
C TRP A 383 -23.37 -8.98 -0.72
N TRP A 384 -24.05 -7.97 -1.26
CA TRP A 384 -23.97 -7.62 -2.67
C TRP A 384 -23.87 -6.11 -2.87
N PHE A 385 -23.05 -5.69 -3.83
CA PHE A 385 -22.97 -4.31 -4.29
C PHE A 385 -22.97 -4.23 -5.82
N PRO A 386 -23.48 -3.14 -6.41
CA PRO A 386 -23.48 -2.97 -7.85
C PRO A 386 -22.07 -2.66 -8.38
N HIS A 387 -21.70 -3.30 -9.49
CA HIS A 387 -20.43 -3.08 -10.20
C HIS A 387 -20.59 -2.65 -11.66
N ILE A 388 -21.69 -1.94 -11.97
CA ILE A 388 -22.12 -1.47 -13.32
C ILE A 388 -22.47 -2.63 -14.28
N TRP A 389 -23.64 -2.54 -14.92
CA TRP A 389 -24.21 -3.59 -15.77
C TRP A 389 -23.22 -4.25 -16.74
N SER A 390 -22.51 -3.45 -17.55
CA SER A 390 -21.63 -3.95 -18.61
C SER A 390 -20.15 -4.05 -18.24
N HIS A 391 -19.78 -3.83 -16.96
CA HIS A 391 -18.38 -3.76 -16.52
C HIS A 391 -17.54 -2.69 -17.27
N LYS A 392 -18.17 -1.71 -17.92
CA LYS A 392 -17.49 -0.62 -18.63
C LYS A 392 -17.03 0.46 -17.64
N GLN A 393 -15.81 0.97 -17.82
CA GLN A 393 -15.22 2.01 -16.98
C GLN A 393 -16.01 3.33 -17.05
N PRO A 394 -16.45 3.92 -15.91
CA PRO A 394 -17.27 5.13 -15.89
C PRO A 394 -16.72 6.33 -16.66
N HIS A 395 -15.41 6.55 -16.64
CA HIS A 395 -14.81 7.71 -17.31
C HIS A 395 -14.94 7.68 -18.85
N THR A 396 -15.28 6.51 -19.43
CA THR A 396 -15.41 6.30 -20.88
C THR A 396 -16.83 6.52 -21.42
N PHE A 397 -17.80 6.80 -20.54
CA PHE A 397 -19.14 7.17 -20.96
C PHE A 397 -19.18 8.64 -21.39
N ALA A 398 -20.03 8.96 -22.35
CA ALA A 398 -20.15 10.33 -22.88
C ALA A 398 -20.74 11.29 -21.85
N ASP A 399 -21.76 10.83 -21.12
CA ASP A 399 -22.49 11.63 -20.15
C ASP A 399 -23.00 10.82 -18.96
N ARG A 400 -23.60 11.54 -18.01
CA ARG A 400 -24.20 10.99 -16.79
C ARG A 400 -25.37 10.06 -17.10
N THR A 401 -26.18 10.37 -18.11
CA THR A 401 -27.39 9.60 -18.45
C THR A 401 -27.03 8.18 -18.86
N ALA A 402 -26.02 8.01 -19.70
CA ALA A 402 -25.54 6.71 -20.12
C ALA A 402 -25.01 5.85 -18.94
N ILE A 403 -24.37 6.49 -17.95
CA ILE A 403 -23.94 5.81 -16.72
C ILE A 403 -25.17 5.38 -15.89
N ALA A 404 -26.14 6.27 -15.71
CA ALA A 404 -27.36 6.00 -14.95
C ALA A 404 -28.20 4.87 -15.57
N GLU A 405 -28.28 4.79 -16.90
CA GLU A 405 -28.94 3.69 -17.62
C GLU A 405 -28.28 2.33 -17.32
N GLN A 406 -26.94 2.26 -17.31
CA GLN A 406 -26.25 1.02 -16.93
C GLN A 406 -26.55 0.64 -15.48
N MET A 407 -26.64 1.60 -14.57
CA MET A 407 -26.99 1.35 -13.18
C MET A 407 -28.43 0.86 -13.05
N ALA A 408 -29.37 1.44 -13.81
CA ALA A 408 -30.77 1.04 -13.82
C ALA A 408 -30.97 -0.38 -14.34
N LEU A 409 -30.26 -0.78 -15.41
CA LEU A 409 -30.25 -2.16 -15.90
C LEU A 409 -29.77 -3.15 -14.84
N ASN A 410 -28.67 -2.82 -14.15
CA ASN A 410 -28.13 -3.68 -13.09
C ASN A 410 -29.08 -3.75 -11.88
N LYS A 411 -29.79 -2.66 -11.58
CA LYS A 411 -30.82 -2.63 -10.53
C LYS A 411 -32.03 -3.48 -10.86
N ALA A 412 -32.51 -3.42 -12.10
CA ALA A 412 -33.60 -4.26 -12.59
C ALA A 412 -33.21 -5.75 -12.57
N PHE A 413 -31.97 -6.07 -12.94
CA PHE A 413 -31.44 -7.43 -12.84
C PHE A 413 -31.45 -7.95 -11.40
N ALA A 414 -30.91 -7.18 -10.45
CA ALA A 414 -30.93 -7.56 -9.03
C ALA A 414 -32.36 -7.80 -8.52
N ALA A 415 -33.31 -6.93 -8.88
CA ALA A 415 -34.72 -7.11 -8.51
C ALA A 415 -35.34 -8.39 -9.12
N LYS A 416 -35.07 -8.66 -10.40
CA LYS A 416 -35.54 -9.87 -11.10
C LYS A 416 -35.04 -11.16 -10.46
N HIS A 417 -33.80 -11.16 -9.98
CA HIS A 417 -33.14 -12.34 -9.42
C HIS A 417 -33.16 -12.38 -7.87
N GLY A 418 -33.85 -11.44 -7.22
CA GLY A 418 -33.97 -11.42 -5.75
C GLY A 418 -32.67 -11.15 -4.99
N ILE A 419 -31.71 -10.45 -5.61
CA ILE A 419 -30.40 -10.17 -4.99
C ILE A 419 -30.55 -9.08 -3.90
N PRO A 420 -30.16 -9.34 -2.64
CA PRO A 420 -30.26 -8.36 -1.55
C PRO A 420 -29.11 -7.33 -1.60
N VAL A 421 -29.23 -6.35 -2.49
CA VAL A 421 -28.16 -5.36 -2.73
C VAL A 421 -28.05 -4.34 -1.58
N LEU A 422 -26.83 -4.14 -1.07
CA LEU A 422 -26.43 -3.03 -0.21
C LEU A 422 -26.32 -1.74 -1.03
N HIS A 423 -27.47 -1.17 -1.41
CA HIS A 423 -27.58 -0.05 -2.35
C HIS A 423 -26.70 1.18 -2.01
N GLN A 424 -26.37 1.42 -0.74
CA GLN A 424 -25.54 2.55 -0.31
C GLN A 424 -24.03 2.36 -0.53
N TYR A 425 -23.59 1.16 -0.91
CA TYR A 425 -22.20 0.85 -1.26
C TYR A 425 -22.10 0.41 -2.71
N ALA A 426 -21.17 0.99 -3.47
CA ALA A 426 -20.89 0.60 -4.84
C ALA A 426 -19.40 0.73 -5.13
N VAL A 427 -18.91 -0.02 -6.11
CA VAL A 427 -17.52 0.06 -6.56
C VAL A 427 -17.56 0.16 -8.08
N ALA A 428 -16.81 1.09 -8.66
CA ALA A 428 -16.76 1.23 -10.11
C ALA A 428 -15.76 0.22 -10.72
N PRO A 429 -16.04 -0.33 -11.92
CA PRO A 429 -15.07 -1.11 -12.68
C PRO A 429 -13.72 -0.40 -12.79
N HIS A 430 -12.65 -1.11 -12.43
CA HIS A 430 -11.28 -0.60 -12.39
C HIS A 430 -11.09 0.66 -11.52
N HIS A 431 -12.01 0.93 -10.59
CA HIS A 431 -12.05 2.13 -9.74
C HIS A 431 -12.05 3.45 -10.52
N SER A 432 -12.40 3.38 -11.80
CA SER A 432 -12.44 4.51 -12.70
C SER A 432 -13.50 5.52 -12.26
N GLY A 433 -13.11 6.80 -12.24
CA GLY A 433 -13.99 7.90 -11.85
C GLY A 433 -14.21 8.00 -10.34
N VAL A 434 -13.75 7.02 -9.54
CA VAL A 434 -13.69 7.15 -8.08
C VAL A 434 -12.52 8.07 -7.72
N TYR A 435 -11.34 7.78 -8.27
CA TYR A 435 -10.20 8.68 -8.30
C TYR A 435 -9.34 8.47 -9.57
N PRO A 436 -8.99 9.51 -10.35
CA PRO A 436 -9.49 10.88 -10.25
C PRO A 436 -11.01 10.96 -10.31
N VAL A 437 -11.59 11.87 -9.50
CA VAL A 437 -13.03 11.95 -9.30
C VAL A 437 -13.76 12.34 -10.60
N SER A 438 -14.89 11.71 -10.88
CA SER A 438 -15.80 12.05 -11.98
C SER A 438 -17.17 12.46 -11.43
N ASP A 439 -17.55 13.74 -11.61
CA ASP A 439 -18.85 14.24 -11.15
C ASP A 439 -20.03 13.42 -11.68
N GLN A 440 -19.95 13.01 -12.95
CA GLN A 440 -21.00 12.21 -13.59
C GLN A 440 -21.21 10.87 -12.87
N LEU A 441 -20.14 10.22 -12.41
CA LEU A 441 -20.24 8.97 -11.67
C LEU A 441 -20.91 9.18 -10.31
N TYR A 442 -20.43 10.15 -9.52
CA TYR A 442 -20.94 10.39 -8.17
C TYR A 442 -22.41 10.86 -8.18
N GLU A 443 -22.80 11.64 -9.18
CA GLU A 443 -24.21 12.04 -9.36
C GLU A 443 -25.09 10.87 -9.76
N ALA A 444 -24.70 10.06 -10.75
CA ALA A 444 -25.46 8.87 -11.17
C ALA A 444 -25.59 7.84 -10.03
N TRP A 445 -24.51 7.63 -9.26
CA TRP A 445 -24.53 6.78 -8.08
C TRP A 445 -25.54 7.23 -7.03
N ARG A 446 -25.56 8.53 -6.71
CA ARG A 446 -26.53 9.07 -5.76
C ARG A 446 -27.97 8.94 -6.28
N GLU A 447 -28.18 9.22 -7.56
CA GLU A 447 -29.50 9.19 -8.21
C GLU A 447 -30.09 7.77 -8.25
N VAL A 448 -29.31 6.78 -8.70
CA VAL A 448 -29.85 5.44 -8.99
C VAL A 448 -29.81 4.52 -7.76
N TRP A 449 -28.76 4.61 -6.96
CA TRP A 449 -28.48 3.66 -5.87
C TRP A 449 -28.50 4.29 -4.47
N ASP A 450 -28.54 5.63 -4.34
CA ASP A 450 -28.28 6.33 -3.07
C ASP A 450 -26.92 5.93 -2.45
N VAL A 451 -25.87 5.83 -3.28
CA VAL A 451 -24.52 5.50 -2.79
C VAL A 451 -24.05 6.57 -1.81
N ARG A 452 -23.59 6.13 -0.64
CA ARG A 452 -23.01 6.97 0.43
C ARG A 452 -21.59 6.58 0.78
N GLN A 453 -21.15 5.40 0.33
CA GLN A 453 -19.78 4.92 0.49
C GLN A 453 -19.29 4.14 -0.72
N THR A 454 -17.99 4.19 -0.96
CA THR A 454 -17.30 3.41 -1.99
C THR A 454 -15.87 3.14 -1.53
N SER A 455 -15.07 2.41 -2.32
CA SER A 455 -13.66 2.17 -2.03
C SER A 455 -12.80 2.28 -3.28
N THR A 456 -11.52 2.64 -3.08
CA THR A 456 -10.52 2.70 -4.16
C THR A 456 -9.11 2.50 -3.64
N GLU A 457 -8.29 1.84 -4.44
CA GLU A 457 -6.84 1.72 -4.28
C GLU A 457 -6.07 2.87 -4.91
N GLU A 458 -6.73 3.77 -5.65
CA GLU A 458 -6.08 4.79 -6.48
C GLU A 458 -5.64 6.04 -5.70
N TYR A 459 -6.22 6.29 -4.52
CA TYR A 459 -6.07 7.57 -3.82
C TYR A 459 -5.13 7.49 -2.59
N PRO A 460 -4.18 8.43 -2.45
CA PRO A 460 -3.82 9.47 -3.42
C PRO A 460 -3.02 8.91 -4.61
N HIS A 461 -2.44 7.72 -4.46
CA HIS A 461 -1.75 6.94 -5.50
C HIS A 461 -1.88 5.45 -5.18
N LEU A 462 -1.74 4.60 -6.22
CA LEU A 462 -1.74 3.15 -6.07
C LEU A 462 -0.60 2.66 -5.16
N TYR A 463 0.60 3.24 -5.31
CA TYR A 463 1.76 2.88 -4.50
C TYR A 463 2.44 4.14 -3.92
N PRO A 464 3.03 4.02 -2.72
CA PRO A 464 3.02 2.84 -1.83
C PRO A 464 1.66 2.67 -1.11
N ALA A 465 1.24 1.42 -0.91
CA ALA A 465 -0.09 1.10 -0.35
C ALA A 465 -0.33 1.70 1.05
N GLY A 466 0.71 1.78 1.89
CA GLY A 466 0.61 2.37 3.23
C GLY A 466 0.35 3.88 3.27
N GLN A 467 0.33 4.57 2.11
CA GLN A 467 -0.05 5.99 2.02
C GLN A 467 -1.48 6.20 1.51
N ARG A 468 -2.18 5.11 1.14
CA ARG A 468 -3.58 5.19 0.75
C ARG A 468 -4.41 5.70 1.91
N ARG A 469 -5.39 6.55 1.60
CA ARG A 469 -6.28 7.17 2.59
C ARG A 469 -7.69 7.29 2.04
N GLY A 470 -8.65 7.59 2.90
CA GLY A 470 -10.00 7.94 2.49
C GLY A 470 -10.14 9.42 2.15
N PHE A 471 -11.30 9.78 1.63
CA PHE A 471 -11.76 11.16 1.48
C PHE A 471 -13.29 11.19 1.33
N VAL A 472 -13.89 12.36 1.48
CA VAL A 472 -15.31 12.59 1.21
C VAL A 472 -15.44 13.47 -0.02
N TYR A 473 -16.20 13.02 -1.01
CA TYR A 473 -16.49 13.79 -2.22
C TYR A 473 -17.98 13.75 -2.50
N ARG A 474 -18.59 14.93 -2.64
CA ARG A 474 -20.05 15.07 -2.82
C ARG A 474 -20.81 14.15 -1.86
N GLY A 475 -20.54 14.24 -0.56
CA GLY A 475 -21.22 13.43 0.46
C GLY A 475 -20.99 11.91 0.42
N VAL A 476 -20.24 11.39 -0.55
CA VAL A 476 -19.86 9.97 -0.64
C VAL A 476 -18.52 9.78 0.06
N ARG A 477 -18.48 8.83 0.99
CA ARG A 477 -17.30 8.45 1.77
C ARG A 477 -16.49 7.41 1.03
N VAL A 478 -15.29 7.76 0.60
CA VAL A 478 -14.38 6.88 -0.14
C VAL A 478 -13.39 6.27 0.84
N LEU A 479 -13.36 4.95 0.92
CA LEU A 479 -12.44 4.20 1.78
C LEU A 479 -11.20 3.71 1.02
N PRO A 480 -10.02 3.66 1.66
CA PRO A 480 -8.83 3.10 1.04
C PRO A 480 -8.96 1.59 0.88
N ARG A 481 -8.79 1.12 -0.36
CA ARG A 481 -8.83 -0.31 -0.70
C ARG A 481 -7.43 -0.90 -0.75
N GLN A 482 -7.30 -2.14 -0.31
CA GLN A 482 -6.05 -2.88 -0.16
C GLN A 482 -5.97 -3.98 -1.22
N THR A 483 -4.74 -4.22 -1.68
CA THR A 483 -4.43 -5.33 -2.60
C THR A 483 -4.05 -6.57 -1.78
N CYS A 484 -4.45 -7.76 -2.23
CA CYS A 484 -4.11 -9.02 -1.56
C CYS A 484 -3.01 -9.83 -2.27
N GLY A 485 -2.45 -9.30 -3.37
CA GLY A 485 -1.48 -10.02 -4.19
C GLY A 485 -2.09 -11.09 -5.10
N LEU A 486 -3.42 -11.10 -5.26
CA LEU A 486 -4.13 -11.92 -6.25
C LEU A 486 -4.64 -11.01 -7.36
N PHE A 487 -4.33 -11.36 -8.61
CA PHE A 487 -4.83 -10.65 -9.79
C PHE A 487 -5.91 -11.48 -10.50
N THR A 488 -6.66 -10.87 -11.40
CA THR A 488 -7.76 -11.54 -12.14
C THR A 488 -7.32 -12.77 -12.93
N HIS A 489 -6.06 -12.83 -13.37
CA HIS A 489 -5.49 -13.96 -14.11
C HIS A 489 -4.76 -14.96 -13.20
N THR A 490 -4.62 -14.67 -11.90
CA THR A 490 -3.95 -15.55 -10.95
C THR A 490 -4.98 -16.52 -10.36
N ILE A 491 -5.19 -17.63 -11.08
CA ILE A 491 -6.24 -18.62 -10.77
C ILE A 491 -5.70 -20.01 -10.42
N MET A 492 -4.44 -20.31 -10.77
CA MET A 492 -3.74 -21.55 -10.44
C MET A 492 -2.51 -21.25 -9.57
N ILE A 493 -2.25 -22.07 -8.55
CA ILE A 493 -1.14 -21.85 -7.62
C ILE A 493 0.22 -22.01 -8.30
N ASP A 494 0.32 -22.93 -9.25
CA ASP A 494 1.56 -23.23 -9.97
C ASP A 494 1.89 -22.17 -11.04
N GLU A 495 0.91 -21.33 -11.40
CA GLU A 495 1.06 -20.19 -12.31
C GLU A 495 1.16 -18.86 -11.56
N TYR A 496 1.24 -18.89 -10.22
CA TYR A 496 1.37 -17.68 -9.43
C TYR A 496 2.64 -16.90 -9.84
N PRO A 497 2.57 -15.59 -10.10
CA PRO A 497 3.74 -14.81 -10.52
C PRO A 497 4.90 -14.91 -9.51
N GLY A 498 6.04 -15.42 -9.96
CA GLY A 498 7.22 -15.68 -9.12
C GLY A 498 7.18 -17.00 -8.34
N GLY A 499 6.13 -17.82 -8.52
CA GLY A 499 5.97 -19.15 -7.94
C GLY A 499 5.23 -19.16 -6.61
N ARG A 500 4.85 -20.37 -6.17
CA ARG A 500 4.09 -20.62 -4.93
C ARG A 500 4.65 -19.92 -3.70
N GLN A 501 5.98 -19.90 -3.56
CA GLN A 501 6.64 -19.34 -2.38
C GLN A 501 6.36 -17.83 -2.24
N VAL A 502 6.16 -17.09 -3.33
CA VAL A 502 5.85 -15.66 -3.27
C VAL A 502 4.49 -15.41 -2.62
N LEU A 503 3.48 -16.25 -2.90
CA LEU A 503 2.19 -16.17 -2.23
C LEU A 503 2.32 -16.57 -0.75
N GLU A 504 3.07 -17.64 -0.45
CA GLU A 504 3.35 -18.04 0.93
C GLU A 504 4.02 -16.93 1.72
N ASP A 505 5.02 -16.26 1.15
CA ASP A 505 5.76 -15.18 1.80
C ASP A 505 4.86 -13.97 2.05
N LYS A 506 3.95 -13.64 1.12
CA LYS A 506 2.93 -12.59 1.33
C LYS A 506 2.01 -12.90 2.51
N ILE A 507 1.62 -14.17 2.67
CA ILE A 507 0.74 -14.65 3.75
C ILE A 507 1.49 -14.73 5.09
N ARG A 508 2.72 -15.29 5.09
CA ARG A 508 3.50 -15.62 6.29
C ARG A 508 4.46 -14.48 6.65
N GLY A 509 3.89 -13.37 7.11
CA GLY A 509 4.66 -12.23 7.59
C GLY A 509 4.94 -11.15 6.54
N GLY A 510 4.71 -11.43 5.26
CA GLY A 510 4.85 -10.46 4.17
C GLY A 510 3.67 -9.51 4.03
N GLU A 511 3.48 -8.99 2.81
CA GLU A 511 2.61 -7.85 2.52
C GLU A 511 1.15 -8.01 3.01
N LEU A 512 0.52 -9.18 2.81
CA LEU A 512 -0.87 -9.40 3.22
C LEU A 512 -1.00 -9.40 4.74
N PHE A 513 -0.10 -10.07 5.44
CA PHE A 513 -0.02 -10.04 6.90
C PHE A 513 0.26 -8.63 7.44
N GLN A 514 1.27 -7.94 6.90
CA GLN A 514 1.65 -6.60 7.36
C GLN A 514 0.53 -5.58 7.13
N THR A 515 -0.24 -5.73 6.03
CA THR A 515 -1.39 -4.88 5.76
C THR A 515 -2.44 -5.01 6.86
N ILE A 516 -2.75 -6.23 7.32
CA ILE A 516 -3.69 -6.47 8.44
C ILE A 516 -3.11 -5.94 9.76
N VAL A 517 -1.80 -6.11 9.98
CA VAL A 517 -1.14 -5.64 11.21
C VAL A 517 -1.18 -4.12 11.32
N THR A 518 -0.89 -3.41 10.24
CA THR A 518 -0.68 -1.95 10.25
C THR A 518 -1.96 -1.14 9.99
N ASN A 519 -2.95 -1.69 9.27
CA ASN A 519 -4.19 -0.98 8.94
C ASN A 519 -5.34 -1.37 9.87
N PRO A 520 -5.89 -0.44 10.68
CA PRO A 520 -7.05 -0.69 11.54
C PRO A 520 -8.31 -1.10 10.77
N ILE A 521 -8.45 -0.62 9.53
CA ILE A 521 -9.60 -0.85 8.66
C ILE A 521 -9.05 -1.18 7.27
N SER A 522 -9.41 -2.35 6.73
CA SER A 522 -8.97 -2.84 5.43
C SER A 522 -10.14 -3.36 4.61
N VAL A 523 -10.36 -2.78 3.43
CA VAL A 523 -11.22 -3.36 2.38
C VAL A 523 -10.31 -4.03 1.37
N PHE A 524 -10.31 -5.36 1.28
CA PHE A 524 -9.49 -6.08 0.32
C PHE A 524 -10.22 -6.31 -0.99
N MET A 525 -9.54 -6.00 -2.10
CA MET A 525 -10.00 -6.32 -3.44
C MET A 525 -9.65 -7.77 -3.82
N THR A 526 -10.66 -8.51 -4.25
CA THR A 526 -10.55 -9.79 -4.98
C THR A 526 -11.52 -9.79 -6.15
N HIS A 527 -11.44 -10.79 -7.03
CA HIS A 527 -12.33 -10.94 -8.18
C HIS A 527 -12.91 -12.35 -8.23
N LEU A 528 -14.05 -12.54 -8.91
CA LEU A 528 -14.70 -13.85 -9.10
C LEU A 528 -13.71 -14.97 -9.45
N SER A 529 -12.78 -14.70 -10.37
CA SER A 529 -11.82 -15.70 -10.85
C SER A 529 -10.88 -16.22 -9.74
N ASN A 530 -10.64 -15.45 -8.67
CA ASN A 530 -9.80 -15.89 -7.55
C ASN A 530 -10.48 -16.95 -6.66
N TYR A 531 -11.78 -17.18 -6.86
CA TYR A 531 -12.58 -18.19 -6.16
C TYR A 531 -12.90 -19.40 -7.05
N GLY A 532 -12.69 -19.30 -8.37
CA GLY A 532 -12.71 -20.46 -9.26
C GLY A 532 -11.40 -21.25 -9.21
N ASN A 533 -11.37 -22.39 -9.89
CA ASN A 533 -10.16 -23.22 -10.07
C ASN A 533 -9.47 -23.58 -8.73
N ASP A 534 -8.26 -23.08 -8.46
CA ASP A 534 -7.52 -23.38 -7.23
C ASP A 534 -8.00 -22.58 -6.00
N ARG A 535 -9.01 -21.72 -6.15
CA ARG A 535 -9.64 -20.98 -5.03
C ARG A 535 -8.60 -20.21 -4.20
N LEU A 536 -7.65 -19.58 -4.88
CA LEU A 536 -6.49 -18.93 -4.24
C LEU A 536 -6.89 -17.86 -3.21
N ALA A 537 -8.02 -17.18 -3.41
CA ALA A 537 -8.53 -16.23 -2.42
C ALA A 537 -8.92 -16.93 -1.11
N LEU A 538 -9.65 -18.04 -1.17
CA LEU A 538 -10.02 -18.82 0.01
C LEU A 538 -8.77 -19.30 0.76
N TYR A 539 -7.79 -19.83 0.00
CA TYR A 539 -6.51 -20.26 0.56
C TYR A 539 -5.77 -19.13 1.26
N ALA A 540 -5.63 -17.97 0.60
CA ALA A 540 -4.86 -16.84 1.11
C ALA A 540 -5.49 -16.24 2.37
N PHE A 541 -6.81 -15.99 2.37
CA PHE A 541 -7.49 -15.37 3.50
C PHE A 541 -7.61 -16.28 4.71
N GLU A 542 -7.93 -17.57 4.52
CA GLU A 542 -7.93 -18.52 5.65
C GLU A 542 -6.53 -18.68 6.25
N SER A 543 -5.49 -18.74 5.40
CA SER A 543 -4.11 -18.89 5.87
C SER A 543 -3.63 -17.64 6.62
N VAL A 544 -3.87 -16.43 6.10
CA VAL A 544 -3.40 -15.21 6.75
C VAL A 544 -4.17 -14.92 8.04
N VAL A 545 -5.48 -15.18 8.10
CA VAL A 545 -6.28 -15.01 9.32
C VAL A 545 -5.74 -15.91 10.44
N ARG A 546 -5.47 -17.19 10.13
CA ARG A 546 -4.85 -18.10 11.10
C ARG A 546 -3.45 -17.64 11.50
N PHE A 547 -2.64 -17.20 10.54
CA PHE A 547 -1.28 -16.74 10.82
C PHE A 547 -1.28 -15.49 11.73
N VAL A 548 -2.20 -14.54 11.49
CA VAL A 548 -2.44 -13.39 12.36
C VAL A 548 -2.83 -13.82 13.77
N GLN A 549 -3.71 -14.81 13.91
CA GLN A 549 -4.09 -15.33 15.24
C GLN A 549 -2.95 -16.03 15.97
N CYS A 550 -2.07 -16.75 15.26
CA CYS A 550 -0.93 -17.42 15.88
C CYS A 550 0.07 -16.40 16.45
N TRP A 551 0.38 -15.35 15.69
CA TRP A 551 1.49 -14.44 15.99
C TRP A 551 1.09 -13.11 16.63
N THR A 552 -0.21 -12.82 16.72
CA THR A 552 -0.69 -11.53 17.24
C THR A 552 -1.85 -11.67 18.22
N ARG A 553 -2.07 -10.62 19.01
CA ARG A 553 -3.25 -10.42 19.86
C ARG A 553 -4.32 -9.58 19.17
N LEU A 554 -4.24 -9.42 17.84
CA LEU A 554 -5.22 -8.65 17.09
C LEU A 554 -6.58 -9.35 17.08
N ARG A 555 -7.63 -8.55 17.25
CA ARG A 555 -9.03 -8.96 17.18
C ARG A 555 -9.57 -8.55 15.83
N LEU A 556 -9.83 -9.53 14.98
CA LEU A 556 -10.35 -9.32 13.64
C LEU A 556 -11.88 -9.33 13.69
N GLN A 557 -12.53 -8.43 12.96
CA GLN A 557 -13.99 -8.41 12.81
C GLN A 557 -14.35 -7.91 11.41
N THR A 558 -15.50 -8.33 10.88
CA THR A 558 -16.09 -7.74 9.67
C THR A 558 -17.30 -6.89 10.04
N GLU A 559 -17.43 -5.74 9.39
CA GLU A 559 -18.54 -4.80 9.55
C GLU A 559 -19.11 -4.47 8.17
N PRO A 560 -20.40 -4.14 8.04
CA PRO A 560 -20.96 -3.70 6.76
C PRO A 560 -20.32 -2.38 6.30
N PRO A 561 -20.30 -2.09 4.99
CA PRO A 561 -19.57 -0.95 4.43
C PRO A 561 -19.94 0.43 4.99
N ASP A 562 -21.21 0.64 5.36
CA ASP A 562 -21.70 1.88 5.98
C ASP A 562 -21.07 2.11 7.35
N ARG A 563 -21.05 1.07 8.19
CA ARG A 563 -20.44 1.11 9.52
C ARG A 563 -18.93 1.21 9.43
N LEU A 564 -18.32 0.52 8.47
CA LEU A 564 -16.89 0.61 8.20
C LEU A 564 -16.48 2.04 7.84
N ALA A 565 -17.31 2.74 7.05
CA ALA A 565 -17.07 4.14 6.70
C ALA A 565 -17.20 5.09 7.90
N ASP A 566 -18.19 4.88 8.76
CA ASP A 566 -18.30 5.63 10.03
C ASP A 566 -17.05 5.48 10.88
N LEU A 567 -16.63 4.23 11.12
CA LEU A 567 -15.47 3.91 11.96
C LEU A 567 -14.19 4.52 11.38
N TYR A 568 -14.03 4.50 10.05
CA TYR A 568 -12.88 5.08 9.37
C TYR A 568 -12.77 6.59 9.60
N PHE A 569 -13.83 7.34 9.31
CA PHE A 569 -13.80 8.81 9.43
C PHE A 569 -14.00 9.33 10.86
N GLN A 570 -14.39 8.47 11.81
CA GLN A 570 -14.26 8.74 13.25
C GLN A 570 -12.79 8.64 13.69
N ARG A 571 -12.06 7.67 13.15
CA ARG A 571 -10.64 7.45 13.47
C ARG A 571 -9.71 8.46 12.78
N PHE A 572 -10.01 8.80 11.53
CA PHE A 572 -9.18 9.67 10.69
C PHE A 572 -9.96 10.90 10.22
N PRO A 573 -10.41 11.77 11.14
CA PRO A 573 -11.22 12.95 10.79
C PRO A 573 -10.48 13.90 9.84
N GLU A 574 -9.14 13.98 9.93
CA GLU A 574 -8.28 14.81 9.08
C GLU A 574 -8.20 14.34 7.62
N GLN A 575 -8.67 13.12 7.33
CA GLN A 575 -8.68 12.54 5.99
C GLN A 575 -10.02 12.73 5.28
N ARG A 576 -11.00 13.40 5.91
CA ARG A 576 -12.27 13.73 5.26
C ARG A 576 -12.06 14.63 4.05
N ASP A 577 -11.21 15.64 4.20
CA ASP A 577 -10.93 16.58 3.13
C ASP A 577 -9.96 15.95 2.12
N PRO A 578 -10.33 15.94 0.83
CA PRO A 578 -9.46 15.44 -0.21
C PRO A 578 -8.21 16.32 -0.35
N VAL A 579 -7.20 15.77 -1.02
CA VAL A 579 -5.97 16.44 -1.44
C VAL A 579 -5.69 15.95 -2.85
N TRP A 580 -6.16 16.72 -3.82
CA TRP A 580 -6.08 16.43 -5.25
C TRP A 580 -4.63 16.42 -5.72
N GLY A 581 -4.15 15.24 -6.10
CA GLY A 581 -2.87 15.07 -6.80
C GLY A 581 -2.99 15.47 -8.27
N ASN A 582 -1.86 15.70 -8.92
CA ASN A 582 -1.82 15.99 -10.36
C ASN A 582 -2.02 14.71 -11.19
N PRO A 583 -3.15 14.52 -11.90
CA PRO A 583 -3.39 13.31 -12.67
C PRO A 583 -2.40 13.13 -13.82
N CYS A 584 -1.83 14.23 -14.35
CA CYS A 584 -0.84 14.19 -15.44
C CYS A 584 0.56 13.73 -15.00
N LYS A 585 0.80 13.57 -13.69
CA LYS A 585 2.06 13.04 -13.16
C LYS A 585 2.03 11.54 -12.93
N ASP A 586 0.86 10.92 -13.01
CA ASP A 586 0.64 9.50 -12.80
C ASP A 586 -0.03 8.92 -14.05
N HIS A 587 0.66 8.04 -14.77
CA HIS A 587 0.15 7.45 -16.01
C HIS A 587 -1.18 6.74 -15.79
N ARG A 588 -1.37 6.09 -14.63
CA ARG A 588 -2.59 5.38 -14.30
C ARG A 588 -3.72 6.37 -14.04
N HIS A 589 -3.51 7.40 -13.23
CA HIS A 589 -4.54 8.42 -13.02
C HIS A 589 -4.91 9.14 -14.30
N LEU A 590 -3.95 9.47 -15.15
CA LEU A 590 -4.22 10.05 -16.46
C LEU A 590 -5.10 9.10 -17.30
N SER A 591 -4.79 7.81 -17.35
CA SER A 591 -5.59 6.83 -18.12
C SER A 591 -7.02 6.63 -17.59
N LEU A 592 -7.28 6.94 -16.31
CA LEU A 592 -8.59 6.80 -15.68
C LEU A 592 -9.37 8.13 -15.61
N TRP A 593 -8.76 9.24 -16.03
CA TRP A 593 -9.34 10.57 -15.93
C TRP A 593 -10.15 10.90 -17.18
N ARG A 594 -11.41 11.30 -16.99
CA ARG A 594 -12.36 11.60 -18.07
C ARG A 594 -11.83 12.61 -19.09
N LEU A 595 -11.05 13.60 -18.65
CA LEU A 595 -10.54 14.66 -19.52
C LEU A 595 -9.26 14.26 -20.30
N ALA A 596 -8.68 13.09 -20.02
CA ALA A 596 -7.40 12.67 -20.60
C ALA A 596 -7.43 12.37 -22.11
N GLY A 597 -8.61 12.08 -22.67
CA GLY A 597 -8.78 11.92 -24.13
C GLY A 597 -8.48 13.19 -24.94
N ASN A 598 -8.32 14.34 -24.28
CA ASN A 598 -7.87 15.59 -24.90
C ASN A 598 -6.36 15.74 -24.69
N ALA A 599 -5.57 15.58 -25.76
CA ALA A 599 -4.09 15.55 -25.74
C ALA A 599 -3.42 16.77 -25.08
N SER A 600 -4.16 17.88 -24.89
CA SER A 600 -3.68 19.14 -24.31
C SER A 600 -4.22 19.43 -22.90
N VAL A 601 -4.98 18.51 -22.27
CA VAL A 601 -5.60 18.77 -20.96
C VAL A 601 -4.57 19.12 -19.88
N CYS A 602 -3.39 18.48 -19.93
CA CYS A 602 -2.32 18.71 -18.97
C CYS A 602 -1.66 20.10 -19.11
N ASP A 603 -1.77 20.70 -20.30
CA ASP A 603 -1.29 22.06 -20.56
C ASP A 603 -2.25 23.12 -20.01
N ARG A 604 -3.48 22.74 -19.66
CA ARG A 604 -4.47 23.63 -19.03
C ARG A 604 -4.14 23.97 -17.57
N PHE A 605 -3.27 23.20 -16.90
CA PHE A 605 -2.89 23.52 -15.53
C PHE A 605 -2.05 24.80 -15.48
N PRO A 606 -2.40 25.77 -14.62
CA PRO A 606 -1.64 27.00 -14.51
C PRO A 606 -0.21 26.74 -14.06
N LYS A 607 0.73 27.43 -14.69
CA LYS A 607 2.16 27.35 -14.38
C LYS A 607 2.60 28.46 -13.43
N LEU A 608 1.73 29.43 -13.16
CA LEU A 608 1.96 30.58 -12.29
C LEU A 608 0.71 30.84 -11.41
N LEU A 609 0.92 31.10 -10.12
CA LEU A 609 -0.12 31.50 -9.17
C LEU A 609 0.27 32.80 -8.48
N ILE A 610 -0.62 33.79 -8.51
CA ILE A 610 -0.49 35.02 -7.73
C ILE A 610 -1.28 34.86 -6.43
N LEU A 611 -0.58 34.74 -5.30
CA LEU A 611 -1.15 34.23 -4.05
C LEU A 611 -1.85 35.29 -3.18
N GLY A 612 -1.55 36.57 -3.39
CA GLY A 612 -1.88 37.63 -2.43
C GLY A 612 -0.71 37.96 -1.50
N PRO A 613 -0.94 38.59 -0.33
CA PRO A 613 -2.24 38.85 0.29
C PRO A 613 -3.04 39.95 -0.42
N GLN A 614 -4.24 40.23 0.07
CA GLN A 614 -5.08 41.30 -0.47
C GLN A 614 -4.39 42.68 -0.34
N LYS A 615 -4.80 43.63 -1.19
CA LYS A 615 -4.33 45.04 -1.18
C LYS A 615 -2.83 45.23 -1.47
N THR A 616 -2.20 44.26 -2.13
CA THR A 616 -0.78 44.32 -2.57
C THR A 616 -0.60 44.64 -4.06
N GLY A 617 -1.67 45.05 -4.76
CA GLY A 617 -1.63 45.32 -6.20
C GLY A 617 -1.76 44.08 -7.09
N SER A 618 -2.16 42.93 -6.53
CA SER A 618 -2.29 41.65 -7.27
C SER A 618 -3.26 41.70 -8.48
N THR A 619 -4.33 42.50 -8.44
CA THR A 619 -5.24 42.71 -9.59
C THR A 619 -4.59 43.55 -10.69
N ALA A 620 -3.76 44.54 -10.33
CA ALA A 620 -2.99 45.31 -11.31
C ALA A 620 -1.96 44.41 -12.00
N LEU A 621 -1.24 43.59 -11.22
CA LEU A 621 -0.29 42.62 -11.77
C LEU A 621 -0.98 41.62 -12.72
N LEU A 622 -2.14 41.07 -12.35
CA LEU A 622 -2.95 40.22 -13.22
C LEU A 622 -3.26 40.91 -14.56
N SER A 623 -3.67 42.18 -14.50
CA SER A 623 -4.03 42.97 -15.69
C SER A 623 -2.82 43.18 -16.61
N PHE A 624 -1.67 43.53 -16.04
CA PHE A 624 -0.43 43.74 -16.81
C PHE A 624 0.10 42.45 -17.42
N LEU A 625 0.10 41.34 -16.67
CA LEU A 625 0.53 40.05 -17.19
C LEU A 625 -0.37 39.54 -18.31
N SER A 626 -1.66 39.86 -18.28
CA SER A 626 -2.61 39.50 -19.35
C SER A 626 -2.34 40.24 -20.67
N LEU A 627 -1.51 41.29 -20.67
CA LEU A 627 -1.07 41.96 -21.91
C LEU A 627 0.06 41.18 -22.61
N HIS A 628 0.73 40.26 -21.92
CA HIS A 628 1.85 39.52 -22.50
C HIS A 628 1.33 38.40 -23.43
N PRO A 629 1.79 38.31 -24.69
CA PRO A 629 1.21 37.40 -25.69
C PRO A 629 1.35 35.91 -25.34
N THR A 630 2.31 35.54 -24.50
CA THR A 630 2.52 34.16 -24.04
C THR A 630 1.91 33.86 -22.68
N LEU A 631 1.18 34.80 -22.07
CA LEU A 631 0.49 34.59 -20.80
C LEU A 631 -1.01 34.70 -21.00
N ARG A 632 -1.77 33.83 -20.33
CA ARG A 632 -3.22 33.91 -20.35
C ARG A 632 -3.79 33.63 -18.97
N ALA A 633 -4.56 34.59 -18.47
CA ALA A 633 -5.23 34.47 -17.19
C ALA A 633 -6.39 33.45 -17.25
N SER A 634 -6.78 32.97 -16.07
CA SER A 634 -8.04 32.25 -15.87
C SER A 634 -9.24 33.08 -16.33
N LEU A 635 -10.29 32.39 -16.79
CA LEU A 635 -11.59 32.99 -17.05
C LEU A 635 -12.18 33.57 -15.76
N PRO A 636 -12.95 34.66 -15.83
CA PRO A 636 -13.58 35.24 -14.65
C PRO A 636 -14.65 34.31 -14.07
N SER A 637 -14.70 34.26 -12.74
CA SER A 637 -15.76 33.63 -11.98
C SER A 637 -16.98 34.56 -11.86
N PRO A 638 -18.20 34.08 -12.08
CA PRO A 638 -19.41 34.85 -11.82
C PRO A 638 -19.56 35.29 -10.35
N GLN A 639 -18.88 34.62 -9.42
CA GLN A 639 -19.02 34.83 -7.98
C GLN A 639 -17.84 35.61 -7.39
N THR A 640 -16.64 35.36 -7.91
CA THR A 640 -15.37 35.85 -7.34
C THR A 640 -14.58 36.70 -8.34
N PHE A 641 -15.23 37.13 -9.43
CA PHE A 641 -14.70 38.02 -10.46
C PHE A 641 -13.39 37.50 -11.05
N GLU A 642 -12.28 38.24 -10.90
CA GLU A 642 -11.00 37.84 -11.44
C GLU A 642 -10.32 36.67 -10.68
N GLU A 643 -10.84 36.32 -9.50
CA GLU A 643 -10.27 35.26 -8.67
C GLU A 643 -10.98 33.92 -8.85
N VAL A 644 -10.23 32.83 -8.94
CA VAL A 644 -10.80 31.47 -9.00
C VAL A 644 -11.14 30.97 -7.59
N GLN A 645 -10.28 31.30 -6.61
CA GLN A 645 -10.41 30.88 -5.21
C GLN A 645 -10.65 29.37 -5.07
N PHE A 646 -9.82 28.56 -5.75
CA PHE A 646 -9.96 27.11 -5.74
C PHE A 646 -9.29 26.46 -4.53
N PHE A 647 -8.04 26.83 -4.22
CA PHE A 647 -7.28 26.15 -3.17
C PHE A 647 -7.72 26.50 -1.74
N ASN A 648 -8.44 27.62 -1.58
CA ASN A 648 -9.00 28.07 -0.32
C ASN A 648 -10.51 27.73 -0.23
N GLY A 649 -10.96 27.25 0.92
CA GLY A 649 -12.39 27.01 1.19
C GLY A 649 -13.04 25.90 0.35
N ASP A 650 -14.33 26.10 0.05
CA ASP A 650 -15.26 25.06 -0.43
C ASP A 650 -15.17 24.77 -1.93
N ASN A 651 -14.69 25.73 -2.73
CA ASN A 651 -14.50 25.52 -4.17
C ASN A 651 -13.54 24.34 -4.45
N TYR A 652 -12.59 24.10 -3.54
CA TYR A 652 -11.69 22.96 -3.62
C TYR A 652 -12.44 21.62 -3.71
N LEU A 653 -13.57 21.51 -3.01
CA LEU A 653 -14.38 20.29 -2.94
C LEU A 653 -15.18 20.05 -4.23
N ARG A 654 -15.17 20.98 -5.19
CA ARG A 654 -15.77 20.81 -6.53
C ARG A 654 -14.86 20.04 -7.50
N GLY A 655 -13.64 19.69 -7.08
CA GLY A 655 -12.73 18.82 -7.83
C GLY A 655 -11.93 19.52 -8.93
N ILE A 656 -11.02 18.75 -9.54
CA ILE A 656 -10.06 19.24 -10.55
C ILE A 656 -10.75 19.67 -11.84
N ASP A 657 -11.79 18.93 -12.27
CA ASP A 657 -12.55 19.26 -13.49
C ASP A 657 -13.17 20.66 -13.41
N TRP A 658 -13.71 21.04 -12.24
CA TRP A 658 -14.25 22.38 -12.00
C TRP A 658 -13.16 23.45 -12.10
N TYR A 659 -12.00 23.20 -11.49
CA TYR A 659 -10.86 24.13 -11.55
C TYR A 659 -10.36 24.34 -12.98
N LEU A 660 -10.23 23.25 -13.75
CA LEU A 660 -9.81 23.35 -15.15
C LEU A 660 -10.84 24.04 -16.03
N GLY A 661 -12.12 24.07 -15.65
CA GLY A 661 -13.17 24.83 -16.33
C GLY A 661 -12.84 26.32 -16.50
N PHE A 662 -11.99 26.89 -15.65
CA PHE A 662 -11.53 28.28 -15.75
C PHE A 662 -10.38 28.48 -16.74
N PHE A 663 -9.80 27.41 -17.29
CA PHE A 663 -8.63 27.47 -18.14
C PHE A 663 -8.96 26.99 -19.57
N PRO A 664 -8.81 27.84 -20.59
CA PRO A 664 -9.03 27.42 -21.97
C PRO A 664 -7.98 26.40 -22.39
N VAL A 665 -8.33 25.55 -23.36
CA VAL A 665 -7.38 24.63 -23.99
C VAL A 665 -6.38 25.45 -24.83
N PRO A 666 -5.06 25.37 -24.55
CA PRO A 666 -4.07 26.00 -25.42
C PRO A 666 -4.07 25.33 -26.80
N ASN A 667 -3.88 26.11 -27.86
CA ASN A 667 -3.64 25.53 -29.18
C ASN A 667 -2.28 24.82 -29.18
N SER A 668 -2.16 23.70 -29.89
CA SER A 668 -0.98 22.82 -29.89
C SER A 668 0.33 23.51 -30.31
N ASP A 669 0.27 24.65 -31.01
CA ASP A 669 1.44 25.45 -31.41
C ASP A 669 1.75 26.62 -30.46
N SER A 670 1.01 26.76 -29.35
CA SER A 670 1.11 27.93 -28.47
C SER A 670 1.98 27.66 -27.24
N SER A 671 3.08 28.40 -27.09
CA SER A 671 3.92 28.45 -25.88
C SER A 671 3.27 29.26 -24.75
N VAL A 672 1.95 29.14 -24.60
CA VAL A 672 1.16 29.96 -23.68
C VAL A 672 1.19 29.37 -22.28
N TYR A 673 1.64 30.17 -21.32
CA TYR A 673 1.56 29.87 -19.90
C TYR A 673 0.25 30.38 -19.32
N LEU A 674 -0.51 29.46 -18.73
CA LEU A 674 -1.73 29.78 -18.02
C LEU A 674 -1.42 30.18 -16.58
N PHE A 675 -2.19 31.12 -16.04
CA PHE A 675 -2.02 31.57 -14.66
C PHE A 675 -3.34 32.02 -14.04
N GLU A 676 -3.39 32.01 -12.71
CA GLU A 676 -4.51 32.60 -11.96
C GLU A 676 -4.00 33.52 -10.85
N LYS A 677 -4.93 34.29 -10.31
CA LYS A 677 -4.73 35.14 -9.14
C LYS A 677 -5.85 34.89 -8.16
N SER A 678 -5.50 34.61 -6.91
CA SER A 678 -6.46 34.52 -5.81
C SER A 678 -5.77 35.02 -4.55
N ALA A 679 -6.06 36.26 -4.13
CA ALA A 679 -5.31 36.90 -3.04
C ALA A 679 -5.54 36.27 -1.67
N THR A 680 -6.56 35.43 -1.58
CA THR A 680 -6.95 34.63 -0.41
C THR A 680 -6.09 33.39 -0.20
N TYR A 681 -5.20 33.06 -1.14
CA TYR A 681 -4.30 31.91 -1.01
C TYR A 681 -3.20 32.12 0.03
N PHE A 682 -2.72 33.36 0.19
CA PHE A 682 -1.61 33.71 1.08
C PHE A 682 -1.88 33.32 2.54
N ASP A 683 -3.08 33.60 3.05
CA ASP A 683 -3.46 33.36 4.44
C ASP A 683 -4.08 31.97 4.69
N GLY A 684 -4.16 31.12 3.66
CA GLY A 684 -4.85 29.84 3.75
C GLY A 684 -3.97 28.70 4.24
N ASP A 685 -4.17 28.23 5.47
CA ASP A 685 -3.37 27.13 6.07
C ASP A 685 -3.30 25.85 5.23
N ALA A 686 -4.40 25.48 4.58
CA ALA A 686 -4.48 24.29 3.73
C ALA A 686 -3.89 24.50 2.31
N VAL A 687 -3.74 25.75 1.89
CA VAL A 687 -3.39 26.12 0.51
C VAL A 687 -2.03 25.57 0.10
N PRO A 688 -0.92 25.71 0.89
CA PRO A 688 0.37 25.17 0.50
C PRO A 688 0.34 23.68 0.20
N LYS A 689 -0.35 22.90 1.05
CA LYS A 689 -0.49 21.44 0.87
C LYS A 689 -1.27 21.10 -0.39
N ARG A 690 -2.38 21.81 -0.65
CA ARG A 690 -3.25 21.57 -1.82
C ARG A 690 -2.58 22.01 -3.13
N VAL A 691 -1.91 23.16 -3.14
CA VAL A 691 -1.14 23.66 -4.29
C VAL A 691 0.01 22.72 -4.61
N PHE A 692 0.79 22.29 -3.60
CA PHE A 692 1.91 21.38 -3.85
C PHE A 692 1.46 20.02 -4.42
N ALA A 693 0.32 19.48 -3.96
CA ALA A 693 -0.22 18.22 -4.47
C ALA A 693 -0.65 18.30 -5.95
N LEU A 694 -1.33 19.38 -6.35
CA LEU A 694 -1.85 19.53 -7.70
C LEU A 694 -0.86 20.19 -8.68
N LEU A 695 -0.12 21.18 -8.21
CA LEU A 695 0.75 22.08 -8.99
C LEU A 695 2.17 22.16 -8.40
N PRO A 696 2.90 21.04 -8.24
CA PRO A 696 4.19 21.02 -7.54
C PRO A 696 5.30 21.86 -8.20
N LYS A 697 5.11 22.25 -9.47
CA LYS A 697 6.06 23.03 -10.27
C LYS A 697 5.56 24.44 -10.60
N ALA A 698 4.41 24.87 -10.07
CA ALA A 698 3.91 26.20 -10.34
C ALA A 698 4.84 27.25 -9.74
N LYS A 699 5.11 28.32 -10.49
CA LYS A 699 5.76 29.51 -10.00
C LYS A 699 4.78 30.24 -9.08
N LEU A 700 5.21 30.58 -7.88
CA LEU A 700 4.43 31.32 -6.90
C LEU A 700 4.88 32.78 -6.91
N VAL A 701 3.94 33.71 -7.03
CA VAL A 701 4.16 35.14 -6.85
C VAL A 701 3.57 35.54 -5.52
N ASP A 702 4.46 35.99 -4.64
CA ASP A 702 4.14 36.50 -3.33
C ASP A 702 3.88 38.01 -3.42
N GLY A 703 2.64 38.41 -3.21
CA GLY A 703 2.20 39.81 -3.27
C GLY A 703 2.77 40.65 -2.12
N GLU A 704 3.08 40.06 -0.96
CA GLU A 704 3.71 40.81 0.12
C GLU A 704 5.16 41.12 -0.26
N ARG A 705 5.86 40.17 -0.87
CA ARG A 705 7.19 40.45 -1.46
C ARG A 705 7.12 41.44 -2.61
N LEU A 706 6.08 41.38 -3.44
CA LEU A 706 5.88 42.38 -4.49
C LEU A 706 5.77 43.80 -3.90
N ARG A 707 5.24 43.94 -2.68
CA ARG A 707 5.14 45.23 -1.98
C ARG A 707 6.44 45.63 -1.28
N THR A 708 7.10 44.70 -0.57
CA THR A 708 8.25 45.01 0.29
C THR A 708 9.60 44.92 -0.41
N ASP A 709 9.69 44.12 -1.48
CA ASP A 709 10.90 43.86 -2.28
C ASP A 709 10.52 43.60 -3.75
N PRO A 710 9.90 44.59 -4.44
CA PRO A 710 9.40 44.44 -5.81
C PRO A 710 10.51 44.09 -6.80
N VAL A 711 11.73 44.57 -6.59
CA VAL A 711 12.88 44.32 -7.48
C VAL A 711 13.17 42.84 -7.58
N THR A 712 13.33 42.15 -6.44
CA THR A 712 13.63 40.71 -6.42
C THR A 712 12.50 39.90 -7.05
N GLU A 713 11.25 40.23 -6.71
CA GLU A 713 10.10 39.48 -7.18
C GLU A 713 9.87 39.67 -8.70
N LEU A 714 10.03 40.89 -9.22
CA LEU A 714 9.93 41.17 -10.65
C LEU A 714 11.10 40.58 -11.44
N HIS A 715 12.32 40.54 -10.89
CA HIS A 715 13.43 39.80 -11.53
C HIS A 715 13.11 38.31 -11.67
N ARG A 716 12.61 37.69 -10.60
CA ARG A 716 12.19 36.28 -10.62
C ARG A 716 11.04 36.01 -11.59
N LEU A 717 10.11 36.95 -11.73
CA LEU A 717 9.01 36.85 -12.67
C LEU A 717 9.53 36.98 -14.10
N GLN A 718 10.36 37.99 -14.40
CA GLN A 718 10.96 38.18 -15.73
C GLN A 718 11.75 36.94 -16.18
N ASP A 719 12.48 36.30 -15.26
CA ASP A 719 13.23 35.07 -15.52
C ASP A 719 12.30 33.94 -15.97
N PHE A 720 11.14 33.81 -15.32
CA PHE A 720 10.15 32.79 -15.62
C PHE A 720 9.48 33.02 -16.99
N ILE A 721 9.10 34.27 -17.29
CA ILE A 721 8.43 34.62 -18.55
C ILE A 721 9.39 34.94 -19.71
N GLN A 722 10.71 34.82 -19.47
CA GLN A 722 11.77 35.00 -20.45
C GLN A 722 11.73 36.36 -21.18
N VAL A 723 11.47 37.44 -20.44
CA VAL A 723 11.46 38.81 -20.99
C VAL A 723 12.82 39.14 -21.62
N SER A 724 12.78 39.61 -22.87
CA SER A 724 13.95 40.06 -23.63
C SER A 724 13.61 41.34 -24.40
N PRO A 725 14.45 42.40 -24.32
CA PRO A 725 15.64 42.51 -23.47
C PRO A 725 15.29 42.56 -21.98
N ARG A 726 16.21 42.12 -21.12
CA ARG A 726 15.99 42.13 -19.67
C ARG A 726 15.80 43.54 -19.14
N VAL A 727 14.85 43.70 -18.23
CA VAL A 727 14.57 44.96 -17.55
C VAL A 727 15.33 45.00 -16.23
N ASN A 728 16.08 46.08 -16.00
CA ASN A 728 16.78 46.33 -14.74
C ASN A 728 15.87 47.11 -13.79
N PHE A 729 15.11 46.38 -12.97
CA PHE A 729 14.15 46.98 -12.05
C PHE A 729 14.81 47.82 -10.95
N THR A 730 16.05 47.51 -10.55
CA THR A 730 16.82 48.31 -9.58
C THR A 730 17.02 49.76 -10.03
N LYS A 731 17.05 50.02 -11.34
CA LYS A 731 17.23 51.37 -11.90
C LYS A 731 15.92 52.09 -12.18
N LEU A 732 14.81 51.37 -12.28
CA LEU A 732 13.52 51.90 -12.74
C LEU A 732 12.52 52.10 -11.60
N ILE A 733 12.60 51.28 -10.55
CA ILE A 733 11.74 51.39 -9.39
C ILE A 733 12.30 52.48 -8.48
N THR A 734 11.48 53.50 -8.24
CA THR A 734 11.73 54.54 -7.25
C THR A 734 10.77 54.32 -6.10
N TYR A 735 11.26 54.45 -4.87
CA TYR A 735 10.44 54.38 -3.67
C TYR A 735 10.14 55.81 -3.26
N ASP A 736 8.87 56.12 -3.02
CA ASP A 736 8.52 57.36 -2.33
C ASP A 736 9.16 57.33 -0.94
N ALA A 737 9.79 58.45 -0.56
CA ALA A 737 10.54 58.59 0.69
C ALA A 737 9.64 58.51 1.93
#